data_AF-A0A212KFU5-F1
#
_entry.id   AF-A0A212KFU5-F1
#
_cell.length_a   1.000
_cell.length_b   1.000
_cell.length_c   1.000
_cell.angle_alpha   90.00
_cell.angle_beta   90.00
_cell.angle_gamma   90.00
#
_symmetry.space_group_name_H-M   'P 1'
#
loop_
_entity.id
_entity.type
_entity.pdbx_description
1 polymer ?
#
loop_
_entity_poly.entity_id
_entity_poly.type
_entity_poly.pdbx_seq_one_letter_code
_entity_poly.pdbx_strand_id
1 'polypeptide(L)'
;MKRKFMSLILALAMLCSLFVHALAADETPAYVIPDVAGKIVILHTNDTHGADVAKAGASIGTAGVAQLKADFEAAGATVLLLSDGDAIMGKPLVSADKGVSAINFMNAAGYDAMTVGNHELDFGLDNLLELADLADFSILCANMVYEKTGKPIFDANKIFEVGGVKIGVFGLATPETLTKADASKMPGVAFSQGEKLYADAQAQVDTLKAAGADLIVCLGHLGIADESKGNQSLDVVKAVTGIDLFIDGHSHSTTSEIAKEIGDTNVLNGTKVVSTGTALANVGVVIYDKTAKTLTDSLISTKSYSKVDEAVNTVINSRDAAVKAEYGETIATTDVDLNGSRSGGAATSTNGAVAVTFPAGQGNRTAETNLGDYAADAILWQARKTLGENAVDAAITNGGGIRETLTKGNISKLDLLAVFPFGNTVATISVTGAELLEALEAATWSTPDAIGAFPQVSGIEFTIDTAVPYVNGDQYPASTYYAPANPGSRVTISTINGEAFDAAATYTLATNDFTAKGGDTYGVFKRVGGWKDVGVTLENALIDYTAEELGGKITAEKYGTTAGRITIIPSDVTPGSWFESAAEYAIANGVMQGIGNNTFAPTGTVTRGTVIQTLYNMEGKPAVTGSAFNDVTGKWYAAAANWAASEGVVQGDNKGNFNGDATITRQELAIMLTNYMNFKDMTILKASLSKVTDASLVASWAADAMGYAVGAGLIKGNNGAVNPGGTASRAELAQVLYNFSKLTPTAAEGAATVAVEGKVTAIEKYGNLDLDIMAINLYAAGYRAGDVVTVTVGGNALDMPLCTNYSDVDTGSLVARDATASSSPYLIIAINMGDFAKTYGSAVGDAVKIELKTAAGYLAEYEAHQVKRTNDRSDYSSDAVFANFREIALGDIAPGVLYRTSSPINPEIGRAAYANKLIEAAGVATVINLADAAEDIDGYIAADSFASPYYKSLYEAGSVVALNMGVPAHGSQNKRHAQSPRQNGGDFLYKGGNYLKKL
;
A
#
# COMPACT_ATOMS: atom_id res chain seq x y z
N MET A 1 -48.03 44.84 -19.65
CA MET A 1 -48.32 43.48 -20.18
C MET A 1 -47.29 43.01 -21.21
N LYS A 2 -46.90 43.82 -22.21
CA LYS A 2 -45.98 43.39 -23.29
C LYS A 2 -44.55 42.95 -22.88
N ARG A 3 -43.91 43.62 -21.89
CA ARG A 3 -42.55 43.24 -21.43
C ARG A 3 -42.49 41.94 -20.63
N LYS A 4 -43.53 41.65 -19.82
CA LYS A 4 -43.62 40.39 -19.06
C LYS A 4 -43.95 39.20 -19.98
N PHE A 5 -44.72 39.43 -21.05
CA PHE A 5 -45.03 38.41 -22.06
C PHE A 5 -43.81 38.06 -22.94
N MET A 6 -43.02 39.05 -23.35
CA MET A 6 -41.76 38.80 -24.09
C MET A 6 -40.69 38.13 -23.23
N SER A 7 -40.62 38.42 -21.93
CA SER A 7 -39.68 37.74 -21.02
C SER A 7 -40.07 36.28 -20.79
N LEU A 8 -41.37 35.97 -20.77
CA LEU A 8 -41.87 34.60 -20.67
C LEU A 8 -41.58 33.79 -21.95
N ILE A 9 -41.74 34.40 -23.14
CA ILE A 9 -41.41 33.75 -24.42
C ILE A 9 -39.90 33.52 -24.56
N LEU A 10 -39.07 34.46 -24.12
CA LEU A 10 -37.60 34.30 -24.15
C LEU A 10 -37.11 33.24 -23.15
N ALA A 11 -37.73 33.16 -21.97
CA ALA A 11 -37.46 32.09 -21.00
C ALA A 11 -37.94 30.72 -21.50
N LEU A 12 -39.09 30.66 -22.20
CA LEU A 12 -39.59 29.42 -22.80
C LEU A 12 -38.71 28.97 -23.98
N ALA A 13 -38.19 29.89 -24.79
CA ALA A 13 -37.24 29.57 -25.86
C ALA A 13 -35.85 29.14 -25.34
N MET A 14 -35.40 29.70 -24.21
CA MET A 14 -34.19 29.26 -23.51
C MET A 14 -34.38 27.91 -22.81
N LEU A 15 -35.57 27.61 -22.25
CA LEU A 15 -35.89 26.26 -21.77
C LEU A 15 -35.95 25.26 -22.93
N CYS A 16 -36.62 25.57 -24.04
CA CYS A 16 -36.71 24.66 -25.18
C CYS A 16 -35.35 24.39 -25.85
N SER A 17 -34.39 25.32 -25.83
CA SER A 17 -33.03 25.07 -26.34
C SER A 17 -32.17 24.20 -25.40
N LEU A 18 -32.50 24.16 -24.11
CA LEU A 18 -31.90 23.25 -23.12
C LEU A 18 -32.50 21.83 -23.14
N PHE A 19 -33.72 21.66 -23.67
CA PHE A 19 -34.37 20.34 -23.80
C PHE A 19 -34.18 19.67 -25.17
N VAL A 20 -33.69 20.37 -26.21
CA VAL A 20 -33.43 19.77 -27.53
C VAL A 20 -32.12 18.97 -27.58
N HIS A 21 -31.22 19.11 -26.59
CA HIS A 21 -29.97 18.34 -26.52
C HIS A 21 -30.06 17.06 -25.66
N ALA A 22 -31.23 16.75 -25.08
CA ALA A 22 -31.39 15.62 -24.14
C ALA A 22 -32.17 14.43 -24.71
N LEU A 23 -32.51 14.42 -26.01
CA LEU A 23 -33.22 13.32 -26.68
C LEU A 23 -32.67 12.97 -28.07
N ALA A 24 -31.42 13.36 -28.36
CA ALA A 24 -30.64 12.67 -29.38
C ALA A 24 -29.80 11.63 -28.63
N ALA A 25 -30.30 10.40 -28.52
CA ALA A 25 -29.36 9.29 -28.44
C ALA A 25 -28.54 9.41 -29.73
N ASP A 26 -27.26 9.75 -29.64
CA ASP A 26 -26.34 9.65 -30.77
C ASP A 26 -26.28 8.16 -31.15
N GLU A 27 -27.23 7.71 -31.98
CA GLU A 27 -27.14 6.42 -32.63
C GLU A 27 -25.88 6.48 -33.49
N THR A 28 -24.85 5.77 -33.03
CA THR A 28 -23.63 5.60 -33.81
C THR A 28 -24.06 4.97 -35.13
N PRO A 29 -23.84 5.63 -36.29
CA PRO A 29 -24.32 5.10 -37.55
C PRO A 29 -23.75 3.71 -37.79
N ALA A 30 -24.57 2.82 -38.34
CA ALA A 30 -24.16 1.47 -38.69
C ALA A 30 -22.92 1.53 -39.61
N TYR A 31 -21.96 0.64 -39.36
CA TYR A 31 -20.74 0.55 -40.14
C TYR A 31 -21.07 0.21 -41.59
N VAL A 32 -20.55 1.02 -42.51
CA VAL A 32 -20.69 0.83 -43.94
C VAL A 32 -19.38 0.25 -44.47
N ILE A 33 -19.45 -0.91 -45.12
CA ILE A 33 -18.30 -1.52 -45.77
C ILE A 33 -17.76 -0.55 -46.83
N PRO A 34 -16.49 -0.13 -46.77
CA PRO A 34 -15.90 0.78 -47.75
C PRO A 34 -15.72 0.08 -49.12
N ASP A 35 -15.40 0.85 -50.16
CA ASP A 35 -15.07 0.27 -51.47
C ASP A 35 -13.72 -0.47 -51.42
N VAL A 36 -13.83 -1.79 -51.41
CA VAL A 36 -12.74 -2.76 -51.27
C VAL A 36 -12.64 -3.70 -52.46
N ALA A 37 -13.36 -3.45 -53.55
CA ALA A 37 -13.38 -4.32 -54.70
C ALA A 37 -11.95 -4.54 -55.26
N GLY A 38 -11.51 -5.79 -55.30
CA GLY A 38 -10.16 -6.16 -55.77
C GLY A 38 -9.01 -5.83 -54.82
N LYS A 39 -9.30 -5.33 -53.60
CA LYS A 39 -8.33 -5.12 -52.52
C LYS A 39 -8.23 -6.37 -51.64
N ILE A 40 -7.19 -6.40 -50.80
CA ILE A 40 -7.05 -7.42 -49.76
C ILE A 40 -7.40 -6.79 -48.42
N VAL A 41 -8.18 -7.51 -47.62
CA VAL A 41 -8.57 -7.10 -46.27
C VAL A 41 -8.02 -8.13 -45.30
N ILE A 42 -7.23 -7.67 -44.34
CA ILE A 42 -6.80 -8.48 -43.20
C ILE A 42 -7.73 -8.11 -42.05
N LEU A 43 -8.61 -9.03 -41.69
CA LEU A 43 -9.37 -8.95 -40.45
C LEU A 43 -8.51 -9.54 -39.35
N HIS A 44 -8.53 -8.93 -38.17
CA HIS A 44 -7.81 -9.48 -37.04
C HIS A 44 -8.53 -9.32 -35.71
N THR A 45 -8.24 -10.25 -34.82
CA THR A 45 -8.68 -10.28 -33.42
C THR A 45 -7.51 -10.63 -32.51
N ASN A 46 -7.61 -10.31 -31.23
CA ASN A 46 -6.67 -10.69 -30.19
C ASN A 46 -7.43 -10.76 -28.85
N ASP A 47 -6.93 -11.56 -27.90
CA ASP A 47 -7.41 -11.59 -26.51
C ASP A 47 -8.93 -11.78 -26.39
N THR A 48 -9.50 -12.77 -27.11
CA THR A 48 -10.95 -12.98 -27.13
C THR A 48 -11.47 -13.45 -25.77
N HIS A 49 -10.64 -14.17 -25.01
CA HIS A 49 -10.92 -14.63 -23.65
C HIS A 49 -12.29 -15.30 -23.44
N GLY A 50 -12.77 -16.04 -24.45
CA GLY A 50 -14.08 -16.70 -24.39
C GLY A 50 -15.28 -15.75 -24.52
N ALA A 51 -15.08 -14.50 -24.95
CA ALA A 51 -16.15 -13.54 -25.22
C ALA A 51 -16.83 -13.77 -26.58
N ASP A 52 -16.91 -15.01 -27.05
CA ASP A 52 -17.37 -15.39 -28.39
C ASP A 52 -18.87 -15.18 -28.63
N VAL A 53 -19.67 -15.09 -27.56
CA VAL A 53 -21.11 -14.79 -27.66
C VAL A 53 -21.31 -13.33 -28.07
N ALA A 54 -21.98 -13.12 -29.21
CA ALA A 54 -22.35 -11.78 -29.66
C ALA A 54 -23.32 -11.13 -28.68
N LYS A 55 -22.92 -9.97 -28.13
CA LYS A 55 -23.70 -9.23 -27.12
C LYS A 55 -23.53 -7.74 -27.35
N ALA A 56 -24.63 -7.06 -27.69
CA ALA A 56 -24.65 -5.62 -27.94
C ALA A 56 -24.00 -4.82 -26.80
N GLY A 57 -23.09 -3.91 -27.15
CA GLY A 57 -22.35 -3.08 -26.20
C GLY A 57 -21.24 -3.79 -25.42
N ALA A 58 -21.02 -5.10 -25.64
CA ALA A 58 -20.03 -5.88 -24.90
C ALA A 58 -19.07 -6.68 -25.80
N SER A 59 -19.60 -7.43 -26.77
CA SER A 59 -18.78 -8.23 -27.70
C SER A 59 -19.46 -8.36 -29.07
N ILE A 60 -18.67 -8.23 -30.15
CA ILE A 60 -19.11 -8.53 -31.52
C ILE A 60 -19.38 -10.05 -31.65
N GLY A 61 -18.67 -10.85 -30.87
CA GLY A 61 -18.72 -12.30 -30.90
C GLY A 61 -18.10 -12.89 -32.15
N THR A 62 -17.71 -14.15 -32.08
CA THR A 62 -17.03 -14.84 -33.18
C THR A 62 -17.96 -15.04 -34.38
N ALA A 63 -19.27 -15.13 -34.15
CA ALA A 63 -20.27 -15.09 -35.22
C ALA A 63 -20.35 -13.72 -35.93
N GLY A 64 -20.13 -12.61 -35.20
CA GLY A 64 -20.06 -11.29 -35.81
C GLY A 64 -18.79 -11.10 -36.63
N VAL A 65 -17.66 -11.67 -36.19
CA VAL A 65 -16.41 -11.73 -36.97
C VAL A 65 -16.63 -12.47 -38.28
N ALA A 66 -17.28 -13.64 -38.23
CA ALA A 66 -17.60 -14.45 -39.41
C ALA A 66 -18.49 -13.68 -40.40
N GLN A 67 -19.52 -12.98 -39.91
CA GLN A 67 -20.38 -12.16 -40.77
C GLN A 67 -19.66 -10.97 -41.37
N LEU A 68 -18.74 -10.35 -40.62
CA LEU A 68 -17.95 -9.24 -41.10
C LEU A 68 -17.01 -9.69 -42.24
N LYS A 69 -16.39 -10.87 -42.10
CA LYS A 69 -15.63 -11.52 -43.18
C LYS A 69 -16.50 -11.68 -44.43
N ALA A 70 -17.68 -12.29 -44.28
CA ALA A 70 -18.61 -12.49 -45.39
C ALA A 70 -19.06 -11.16 -46.04
N ASP A 71 -19.28 -10.11 -45.25
CA ASP A 71 -19.67 -8.78 -45.74
C ASP A 71 -18.55 -8.13 -46.59
N PHE A 72 -17.28 -8.27 -46.19
CA PHE A 72 -16.13 -7.78 -46.97
C PHE A 72 -15.90 -8.60 -48.25
N GLU A 73 -16.06 -9.92 -48.20
CA GLU A 73 -15.99 -10.80 -49.37
C GLU A 73 -17.10 -10.47 -50.37
N ALA A 74 -18.33 -10.24 -49.89
CA ALA A 74 -19.46 -9.82 -50.71
C ALA A 74 -19.24 -8.43 -51.37
N ALA A 75 -18.45 -7.56 -50.73
CA ALA A 75 -18.01 -6.28 -51.30
C ALA A 75 -16.84 -6.42 -52.30
N GLY A 76 -16.39 -7.65 -52.60
CA GLY A 76 -15.39 -7.95 -53.61
C GLY A 76 -13.94 -7.92 -53.12
N ALA A 77 -13.71 -7.92 -51.81
CA ALA A 77 -12.37 -8.10 -51.24
C ALA A 77 -11.98 -9.58 -51.22
N THR A 78 -10.67 -9.85 -51.22
CA THR A 78 -10.14 -11.11 -50.68
C THR A 78 -9.79 -10.90 -49.22
N VAL A 79 -10.31 -11.74 -48.33
CA VAL A 79 -10.15 -11.57 -46.89
C VAL A 79 -9.20 -12.62 -46.31
N LEU A 80 -8.31 -12.19 -45.42
CA LEU A 80 -7.50 -13.04 -44.56
C LEU A 80 -7.90 -12.74 -43.10
N LEU A 81 -8.28 -13.75 -42.33
CA LEU A 81 -8.69 -13.60 -40.93
C LEU A 81 -7.63 -14.17 -40.00
N LEU A 82 -7.01 -13.30 -39.20
CA LEU A 82 -5.88 -13.63 -38.33
C LEU A 82 -6.23 -13.44 -36.85
N SER A 83 -5.63 -14.23 -35.98
CA SER A 83 -5.72 -14.06 -34.52
C SER A 83 -4.34 -13.89 -33.91
N ASP A 84 -4.22 -12.97 -32.96
CA ASP A 84 -2.99 -12.79 -32.20
C ASP A 84 -3.01 -13.47 -30.82
N GLY A 85 -3.74 -14.57 -30.65
CA GLY A 85 -3.65 -15.37 -29.40
C GLY A 85 -4.68 -15.03 -28.32
N ASP A 86 -4.58 -15.76 -27.20
CA ASP A 86 -5.40 -15.67 -25.98
C ASP A 86 -6.91 -15.92 -26.22
N ALA A 87 -7.19 -17.04 -26.88
CA ALA A 87 -8.56 -17.45 -27.23
C ALA A 87 -9.14 -18.49 -26.27
N ILE A 88 -8.30 -19.32 -25.65
CA ILE A 88 -8.77 -20.58 -25.04
C ILE A 88 -9.12 -20.49 -23.56
N MET A 89 -8.81 -19.36 -22.91
CA MET A 89 -9.05 -19.13 -21.48
C MET A 89 -9.66 -17.75 -21.25
N GLY A 90 -10.56 -17.66 -20.26
CA GLY A 90 -11.10 -16.41 -19.75
C GLY A 90 -12.47 -16.67 -19.15
N LYS A 91 -13.46 -16.86 -20.01
CA LYS A 91 -14.82 -17.22 -19.59
C LYS A 91 -15.02 -18.73 -19.54
N PRO A 92 -15.94 -19.22 -18.68
CA PRO A 92 -16.32 -20.64 -18.62
C PRO A 92 -16.78 -21.23 -19.96
N LEU A 93 -17.21 -20.39 -20.91
CA LEU A 93 -17.60 -20.80 -22.27
C LEU A 93 -16.55 -21.68 -22.96
N VAL A 94 -15.27 -21.32 -22.79
CA VAL A 94 -14.12 -21.98 -23.46
C VAL A 94 -13.17 -22.65 -22.47
N SER A 95 -13.09 -22.16 -21.22
CA SER A 95 -12.20 -22.75 -20.21
C SER A 95 -12.74 -24.06 -19.64
N ALA A 96 -14.05 -24.26 -19.57
CA ALA A 96 -14.64 -25.47 -18.98
C ALA A 96 -14.34 -26.75 -19.79
N ASP A 97 -13.97 -26.63 -21.07
CA ASP A 97 -13.49 -27.72 -21.93
C ASP A 97 -12.09 -27.45 -22.48
N LYS A 98 -11.28 -26.68 -21.73
CA LYS A 98 -9.85 -26.47 -21.98
C LYS A 98 -9.51 -25.96 -23.39
N GLY A 99 -10.37 -25.13 -23.97
CA GLY A 99 -10.14 -24.47 -25.26
C GLY A 99 -10.74 -25.16 -26.48
N VAL A 100 -11.29 -26.37 -26.35
CA VAL A 100 -11.88 -27.10 -27.48
C VAL A 100 -12.99 -26.28 -28.15
N SER A 101 -13.86 -25.66 -27.36
CA SER A 101 -14.89 -24.75 -27.88
C SER A 101 -14.32 -23.54 -28.61
N ALA A 102 -13.26 -22.92 -28.10
CA ALA A 102 -12.62 -21.75 -28.75
C ALA A 102 -12.12 -22.10 -30.15
N ILE A 103 -11.35 -23.18 -30.30
CA ILE A 103 -10.84 -23.63 -31.60
C ILE A 103 -12.00 -23.97 -32.55
N ASN A 104 -13.04 -24.65 -32.08
CA ASN A 104 -14.21 -24.95 -32.90
C ASN A 104 -14.95 -23.68 -33.38
N PHE A 105 -15.06 -22.65 -32.53
CA PHE A 105 -15.66 -21.37 -32.95
C PHE A 105 -14.80 -20.66 -34.00
N MET A 106 -13.48 -20.70 -33.84
CA MET A 106 -12.53 -20.13 -34.80
C MET A 106 -12.56 -20.90 -36.14
N ASN A 107 -12.61 -22.23 -36.11
CA ASN A 107 -12.80 -23.07 -37.30
C ASN A 107 -14.11 -22.68 -38.03
N ALA A 108 -15.21 -22.55 -37.28
CA ALA A 108 -16.51 -22.17 -37.84
C ALA A 108 -16.51 -20.75 -38.44
N ALA A 109 -15.78 -19.80 -37.85
CA ALA A 109 -15.61 -18.45 -38.39
C ALA A 109 -14.63 -18.36 -39.58
N GLY A 110 -13.84 -19.41 -39.81
CA GLY A 110 -12.87 -19.48 -40.90
C GLY A 110 -11.65 -18.60 -40.68
N TYR A 111 -11.01 -18.69 -39.51
CA TYR A 111 -9.67 -18.14 -39.30
C TYR A 111 -8.66 -18.81 -40.25
N ASP A 112 -7.59 -18.10 -40.61
CA ASP A 112 -6.55 -18.57 -41.54
C ASP A 112 -5.22 -18.86 -40.82
N ALA A 113 -4.89 -18.06 -39.80
CA ALA A 113 -3.79 -18.31 -38.89
C ALA A 113 -3.98 -17.63 -37.52
N MET A 114 -3.25 -18.16 -36.54
CA MET A 114 -3.19 -17.67 -35.17
C MET A 114 -1.73 -17.71 -34.67
N THR A 115 -1.33 -16.82 -33.76
CA THR A 115 -0.13 -17.04 -32.94
C THR A 115 -0.47 -17.49 -31.51
N VAL A 116 0.54 -17.93 -30.77
CA VAL A 116 0.38 -18.44 -29.41
C VAL A 116 0.43 -17.26 -28.43
N GLY A 117 -0.67 -17.01 -27.72
CA GLY A 117 -0.70 -16.16 -26.54
C GLY A 117 -0.26 -16.90 -25.28
N ASN A 118 -0.06 -16.19 -24.16
CA ASN A 118 0.37 -16.86 -22.93
C ASN A 118 -0.69 -17.83 -22.39
N HIS A 119 -1.97 -17.51 -22.60
CA HIS A 119 -3.07 -18.32 -22.06
C HIS A 119 -3.36 -19.58 -22.89
N GLU A 120 -2.76 -19.73 -24.07
CA GLU A 120 -2.76 -20.99 -24.81
C GLU A 120 -2.04 -22.12 -24.07
N LEU A 121 -1.19 -21.80 -23.08
CA LEU A 121 -0.44 -22.76 -22.29
C LEU A 121 -0.98 -22.98 -20.87
N ASP A 122 -2.11 -22.38 -20.49
CA ASP A 122 -2.71 -22.53 -19.15
C ASP A 122 -3.06 -24.00 -18.81
N PHE A 123 -3.43 -24.77 -19.84
CA PHE A 123 -3.75 -26.19 -19.75
C PHE A 123 -2.57 -27.11 -20.10
N GLY A 124 -1.38 -26.53 -20.35
CA GLY A 124 -0.14 -27.24 -20.64
C GLY A 124 0.15 -27.45 -22.13
N LEU A 125 1.40 -27.82 -22.43
CA LEU A 125 1.88 -27.99 -23.80
C LEU A 125 1.12 -29.08 -24.56
N ASP A 126 0.84 -30.22 -23.92
CA ASP A 126 0.12 -31.34 -24.56
C ASP A 126 -1.28 -30.91 -25.02
N ASN A 127 -2.01 -30.17 -24.18
CA ASN A 127 -3.31 -29.62 -24.54
C ASN A 127 -3.20 -28.66 -25.73
N LEU A 128 -2.20 -27.77 -25.74
CA LEU A 128 -2.00 -26.84 -26.85
C LEU A 128 -1.70 -27.58 -28.17
N LEU A 129 -0.92 -28.66 -28.12
CA LEU A 129 -0.65 -29.48 -29.31
C LEU A 129 -1.92 -30.19 -29.81
N GLU A 130 -2.76 -30.71 -28.91
CA GLU A 130 -4.06 -31.29 -29.28
C GLU A 130 -5.02 -30.26 -29.89
N LEU A 131 -5.04 -29.03 -29.35
CA LEU A 131 -5.81 -27.91 -29.91
C LEU A 131 -5.26 -27.47 -31.28
N ALA A 132 -3.95 -27.50 -31.47
CA ALA A 132 -3.33 -27.23 -32.76
C ALA A 132 -3.71 -28.26 -33.83
N ASP A 133 -3.80 -29.54 -33.45
CA ASP A 133 -4.29 -30.62 -34.33
C ASP A 133 -5.79 -30.48 -34.67
N LEU A 134 -6.57 -29.86 -33.78
CA LEU A 134 -7.99 -29.57 -33.99
C LEU A 134 -8.24 -28.34 -34.89
N ALA A 135 -7.27 -27.44 -35.00
CA ALA A 135 -7.43 -26.20 -35.75
C ALA A 135 -7.41 -26.44 -37.28
N ASP A 136 -8.39 -25.87 -37.98
CA ASP A 136 -8.44 -25.84 -39.46
C ASP A 136 -7.51 -24.75 -40.05
N PHE A 137 -6.84 -24.01 -39.17
CA PHE A 137 -5.96 -22.88 -39.46
C PHE A 137 -4.55 -23.10 -38.92
N SER A 138 -3.57 -22.33 -39.42
CA SER A 138 -2.18 -22.51 -38.99
C SER A 138 -1.90 -21.78 -37.67
N ILE A 139 -1.37 -22.50 -36.68
CA ILE A 139 -0.74 -21.88 -35.50
C ILE A 139 0.73 -21.61 -35.82
N LEU A 140 1.14 -20.34 -35.73
CA LEU A 140 2.48 -19.88 -36.09
C LEU A 140 3.19 -19.30 -34.87
N CYS A 141 4.42 -19.73 -34.58
CA CYS A 141 5.22 -19.16 -33.50
C CYS A 141 6.72 -19.42 -33.69
N ALA A 142 7.50 -18.37 -33.93
CA ALA A 142 8.92 -18.46 -34.24
C ALA A 142 9.82 -18.53 -33.00
N ASN A 143 9.39 -17.96 -31.88
CA ASN A 143 10.24 -17.78 -30.69
C ASN A 143 9.88 -18.70 -29.51
N MET A 144 8.83 -19.52 -29.62
CA MET A 144 8.54 -20.61 -28.69
C MET A 144 9.25 -21.88 -29.16
N VAL A 145 10.26 -22.32 -28.40
CA VAL A 145 11.20 -23.36 -28.81
C VAL A 145 11.31 -24.50 -27.79
N TYR A 146 11.66 -25.69 -28.28
CA TYR A 146 12.12 -26.77 -27.39
C TYR A 146 13.50 -26.41 -26.83
N GLU A 147 13.62 -26.24 -25.52
CA GLU A 147 14.83 -25.80 -24.81
C GLU A 147 16.07 -26.60 -25.22
N LYS A 148 15.92 -27.93 -25.34
CA LYS A 148 17.03 -28.84 -25.70
C LYS A 148 17.56 -28.66 -27.12
N THR A 149 16.74 -28.21 -28.06
CA THR A 149 17.10 -28.18 -29.49
C THR A 149 17.15 -26.78 -30.07
N GLY A 150 16.54 -25.79 -29.41
CA GLY A 150 16.35 -24.44 -29.92
C GLY A 150 15.43 -24.37 -31.15
N LYS A 151 14.76 -25.46 -31.54
CA LYS A 151 13.84 -25.47 -32.69
C LYS A 151 12.46 -24.95 -32.28
N PRO A 152 11.79 -24.17 -33.15
CA PRO A 152 10.39 -23.79 -32.96
C PRO A 152 9.49 -25.01 -32.73
N ILE A 153 8.53 -24.86 -31.82
CA ILE A 153 7.53 -25.90 -31.52
C ILE A 153 6.45 -25.94 -32.61
N PHE A 154 6.04 -24.77 -33.09
CA PHE A 154 5.12 -24.59 -34.21
C PHE A 154 5.86 -24.14 -35.46
N ASP A 155 5.18 -24.13 -36.61
CA ASP A 155 5.72 -23.49 -37.80
C ASP A 155 6.01 -22.01 -37.51
N ALA A 156 7.17 -21.52 -37.90
CA ALA A 156 7.56 -20.15 -37.60
C ALA A 156 6.81 -19.11 -38.47
N ASN A 157 6.52 -19.47 -39.72
CA ASN A 157 5.90 -18.60 -40.72
C ASN A 157 5.15 -19.38 -41.81
N LYS A 158 4.31 -18.69 -42.58
CA LYS A 158 3.58 -19.20 -43.75
C LYS A 158 3.34 -18.11 -44.78
N ILE A 159 3.36 -18.46 -46.08
CA ILE A 159 2.95 -17.55 -47.16
C ILE A 159 1.51 -17.89 -47.59
N PHE A 160 0.66 -16.88 -47.59
CA PHE A 160 -0.69 -16.91 -48.13
C PHE A 160 -0.70 -16.21 -49.49
N GLU A 161 -1.17 -16.90 -50.54
CA GLU A 161 -1.38 -16.30 -51.85
C GLU A 161 -2.84 -15.85 -51.99
N VAL A 162 -3.09 -14.55 -51.77
CA VAL A 162 -4.44 -13.97 -51.74
C VAL A 162 -4.55 -12.82 -52.73
N GLY A 163 -5.57 -12.84 -53.59
CA GLY A 163 -5.79 -11.75 -54.56
C GLY A 163 -4.62 -11.48 -55.53
N GLY A 164 -3.74 -12.46 -55.73
CA GLY A 164 -2.50 -12.35 -56.53
C GLY A 164 -1.31 -11.71 -55.80
N VAL A 165 -1.37 -11.60 -54.47
CA VAL A 165 -0.32 -11.04 -53.59
C VAL A 165 0.16 -12.14 -52.65
N LYS A 166 1.47 -12.20 -52.41
CA LYS A 166 2.09 -13.11 -51.44
C LYS A 166 2.22 -12.42 -50.09
N ILE A 167 1.36 -12.79 -49.13
CA ILE A 167 1.43 -12.28 -47.76
C ILE A 167 2.17 -13.30 -46.90
N GLY A 168 3.37 -12.94 -46.45
CA GLY A 168 4.13 -13.72 -45.48
C GLY A 168 3.68 -13.38 -44.07
N VAL A 169 3.23 -14.38 -43.31
CA VAL A 169 2.79 -14.22 -41.92
C VAL A 169 3.74 -15.02 -41.02
N PHE A 170 4.22 -14.43 -39.93
CA PHE A 170 4.98 -15.13 -38.89
C PHE A 170 4.46 -14.74 -37.50
N GLY A 171 4.69 -15.61 -36.52
CA GLY A 171 4.16 -15.44 -35.16
C GLY A 171 5.23 -15.25 -34.09
N LEU A 172 4.92 -14.52 -33.02
CA LEU A 172 5.75 -14.34 -31.82
C LEU A 172 4.86 -14.41 -30.57
N ALA A 173 5.31 -15.17 -29.57
CA ALA A 173 4.65 -15.33 -28.27
C ALA A 173 5.42 -14.60 -27.16
N THR A 174 4.73 -14.01 -26.19
CA THR A 174 5.38 -13.32 -25.08
C THR A 174 6.23 -14.27 -24.23
N PRO A 175 7.50 -13.93 -23.92
CA PRO A 175 8.29 -14.68 -22.96
C PRO A 175 7.75 -14.65 -21.53
N GLU A 176 6.85 -13.70 -21.23
CA GLU A 176 6.17 -13.63 -19.95
C GLU A 176 5.31 -14.86 -19.68
N THR A 177 5.01 -15.68 -20.70
CA THR A 177 4.32 -16.98 -20.53
C THR A 177 4.97 -17.84 -19.44
N LEU A 178 6.31 -17.79 -19.29
CA LEU A 178 7.04 -18.49 -18.24
C LEU A 178 6.70 -18.03 -16.80
N THR A 179 6.10 -16.84 -16.68
CA THR A 179 5.73 -16.21 -15.42
C THR A 179 4.23 -16.00 -15.24
N LYS A 180 3.46 -15.93 -16.34
CA LYS A 180 2.02 -15.66 -16.34
C LYS A 180 1.18 -16.94 -16.47
N ALA A 181 1.79 -18.02 -16.95
CA ALA A 181 1.22 -19.37 -16.95
C ALA A 181 2.02 -20.29 -16.03
N ASP A 182 1.46 -21.45 -15.69
CA ASP A 182 2.14 -22.43 -14.85
C ASP A 182 3.27 -23.12 -15.64
N ALA A 183 4.50 -22.65 -15.45
CA ALA A 183 5.70 -23.19 -16.09
C ALA A 183 5.89 -24.71 -15.87
N SER A 184 5.34 -25.28 -14.79
CA SER A 184 5.41 -26.72 -14.54
C SER A 184 4.59 -27.56 -15.52
N LYS A 185 3.60 -26.95 -16.20
CA LYS A 185 2.79 -27.57 -17.25
C LYS A 185 3.43 -27.51 -18.65
N MET A 186 4.60 -26.88 -18.76
CA MET A 186 5.33 -26.73 -20.03
C MET A 186 6.83 -27.07 -19.87
N PRO A 187 7.19 -28.25 -19.34
CA PRO A 187 8.57 -28.61 -19.11
C PRO A 187 9.38 -28.66 -20.42
N GLY A 188 10.52 -27.98 -20.45
CA GLY A 188 11.42 -27.95 -21.61
C GLY A 188 10.97 -27.03 -22.75
N VAL A 189 10.01 -26.13 -22.49
CA VAL A 189 9.67 -25.01 -23.36
C VAL A 189 10.49 -23.79 -22.96
N ALA A 190 11.03 -23.09 -23.94
CA ALA A 190 11.70 -21.80 -23.75
C ALA A 190 11.16 -20.77 -24.75
N PHE A 191 11.26 -19.50 -24.36
CA PHE A 191 10.91 -18.37 -25.22
C PHE A 191 12.14 -17.50 -25.42
N SER A 192 12.45 -17.15 -26.66
CA SER A 192 13.50 -16.17 -26.94
C SER A 192 13.11 -14.80 -26.39
N GLN A 193 14.06 -14.12 -25.75
CA GLN A 193 13.86 -12.82 -25.09
C GLN A 193 14.88 -11.80 -25.57
N GLY A 194 14.57 -10.51 -25.46
CA GLY A 194 15.47 -9.40 -25.77
C GLY A 194 16.09 -9.51 -27.17
N GLU A 195 17.41 -9.36 -27.27
CA GLU A 195 18.12 -9.42 -28.55
C GLU A 195 17.88 -10.72 -29.33
N LYS A 196 17.67 -11.85 -28.64
CA LYS A 196 17.38 -13.12 -29.32
C LYS A 196 15.98 -13.10 -29.95
N LEU A 197 14.99 -12.53 -29.27
CA LEU A 197 13.65 -12.35 -29.83
C LEU A 197 13.71 -11.52 -31.13
N TYR A 198 14.46 -10.43 -31.11
CA TYR A 198 14.63 -9.57 -32.28
C TYR A 198 15.33 -10.30 -33.43
N ALA A 199 16.36 -11.10 -33.12
CA ALA A 199 17.06 -11.91 -34.11
C ALA A 199 16.15 -12.97 -34.75
N ASP A 200 15.33 -13.66 -33.95
CA ASP A 200 14.37 -14.66 -34.44
C ASP A 200 13.34 -14.00 -35.38
N ALA A 201 12.85 -12.81 -35.03
CA ALA A 201 11.92 -12.04 -35.85
C ALA A 201 12.56 -11.54 -37.17
N GLN A 202 13.78 -10.98 -37.12
CA GLN A 202 14.50 -10.57 -38.33
C GLN A 202 14.77 -11.75 -39.27
N ALA A 203 15.08 -12.93 -38.73
CA ALA A 203 15.26 -14.13 -39.54
C ALA A 203 13.98 -14.56 -40.27
N GLN A 204 12.80 -14.36 -39.68
CA GLN A 204 11.52 -14.62 -40.37
C GLN A 204 11.28 -13.61 -41.50
N VAL A 205 11.55 -12.32 -41.25
CA VAL A 205 11.45 -11.29 -42.29
C VAL A 205 12.36 -11.63 -43.48
N ASP A 206 13.62 -11.97 -43.22
CA ASP A 206 14.59 -12.29 -44.27
C ASP A 206 14.17 -13.53 -45.07
N THR A 207 13.65 -14.56 -44.39
CA THR A 207 13.14 -15.79 -45.01
C THR A 207 11.95 -15.51 -45.92
N LEU A 208 10.98 -14.73 -45.43
CA LEU A 208 9.78 -14.38 -46.19
C LEU A 208 10.09 -13.47 -47.39
N LYS A 209 11.00 -12.50 -47.23
CA LYS A 209 11.51 -11.68 -48.34
C LYS A 209 12.20 -12.53 -49.40
N ALA A 210 13.06 -13.46 -48.99
CA ALA A 210 13.76 -14.37 -49.91
C ALA A 210 12.79 -15.30 -50.66
N ALA A 211 11.67 -15.66 -50.04
CA ALA A 211 10.58 -16.42 -50.64
C ALA A 211 9.64 -15.56 -51.53
N GLY A 212 9.89 -14.25 -51.62
CA GLY A 212 9.18 -13.33 -52.49
C GLY A 212 7.86 -12.81 -51.92
N ALA A 213 7.73 -12.69 -50.60
CA ALA A 213 6.58 -12.03 -49.98
C ALA A 213 6.49 -10.56 -50.43
N ASP A 214 5.29 -10.13 -50.83
CA ASP A 214 4.96 -8.75 -51.18
C ASP A 214 4.62 -7.90 -49.95
N LEU A 215 4.12 -8.56 -48.90
CA LEU A 215 3.73 -7.97 -47.62
C LEU A 215 4.12 -8.93 -46.49
N ILE A 216 4.74 -8.43 -45.43
CA ILE A 216 5.13 -9.21 -44.25
C ILE A 216 4.36 -8.76 -43.02
N VAL A 217 3.61 -9.71 -42.45
CA VAL A 217 2.77 -9.54 -41.27
C VAL A 217 3.37 -10.31 -40.10
N CYS A 218 3.55 -9.64 -38.97
CA CYS A 218 3.85 -10.27 -37.68
C CYS A 218 2.57 -10.36 -36.86
N LEU A 219 2.25 -11.55 -36.37
CA LEU A 219 1.31 -11.77 -35.27
C LEU A 219 2.17 -11.83 -34.00
N GLY A 220 2.20 -10.77 -33.20
CA GLY A 220 3.04 -10.71 -32.01
C GLY A 220 2.24 -10.49 -30.75
N HIS A 221 1.93 -11.57 -30.03
CA HIS A 221 1.29 -11.53 -28.73
C HIS A 221 2.31 -11.11 -27.65
N LEU A 222 2.75 -9.84 -27.69
CA LEU A 222 3.81 -9.32 -26.82
C LEU A 222 3.37 -8.09 -26.01
N GLY A 223 2.39 -7.34 -26.51
CA GLY A 223 1.83 -6.17 -25.85
C GLY A 223 2.77 -4.98 -25.79
N ILE A 224 2.31 -3.92 -25.12
CA ILE A 224 3.02 -2.65 -24.93
C ILE A 224 3.15 -2.21 -23.45
N ALA A 225 2.84 -3.11 -22.52
CA ALA A 225 2.87 -2.77 -21.10
C ALA A 225 4.31 -2.60 -20.61
N ASP A 226 4.51 -1.72 -19.62
CA ASP A 226 5.82 -1.43 -19.05
C ASP A 226 6.51 -2.67 -18.45
N GLU A 227 5.73 -3.61 -17.93
CA GLU A 227 6.21 -4.91 -17.42
C GLU A 227 6.83 -5.80 -18.52
N SER A 228 6.50 -5.53 -19.78
CA SER A 228 6.98 -6.26 -20.97
C SER A 228 8.19 -5.62 -21.63
N LYS A 229 8.74 -4.52 -21.09
CA LYS A 229 9.90 -3.81 -21.67
C LYS A 229 11.06 -4.75 -21.98
N GLY A 230 11.65 -4.59 -23.17
CA GLY A 230 12.66 -5.50 -23.72
C GLY A 230 12.07 -6.70 -24.47
N ASN A 231 10.79 -7.03 -24.27
CA ASN A 231 10.09 -8.11 -24.96
C ASN A 231 8.79 -7.68 -25.65
N GLN A 232 8.36 -6.42 -25.47
CA GLN A 232 7.15 -5.84 -26.06
C GLN A 232 7.25 -5.64 -27.58
N SER A 233 6.10 -5.52 -28.22
CA SER A 233 5.93 -5.31 -29.66
C SER A 233 6.69 -4.08 -30.17
N LEU A 234 6.65 -2.98 -29.42
CA LEU A 234 7.34 -1.74 -29.81
C LEU A 234 8.87 -1.90 -29.81
N ASP A 235 9.44 -2.78 -28.99
CA ASP A 235 10.88 -3.00 -28.95
C ASP A 235 11.33 -3.88 -30.12
N VAL A 236 10.53 -4.89 -30.48
CA VAL A 236 10.73 -5.68 -31.71
C VAL A 236 10.70 -4.77 -32.94
N VAL A 237 9.68 -3.91 -33.07
CA VAL A 237 9.53 -3.02 -34.24
C VAL A 237 10.67 -1.99 -34.36
N LYS A 238 11.23 -1.52 -33.23
CA LYS A 238 12.43 -0.66 -33.25
C LYS A 238 13.67 -1.41 -33.72
N ALA A 239 13.82 -2.68 -33.35
CA ALA A 239 15.01 -3.48 -33.62
C ALA A 239 14.99 -4.19 -34.98
N VAL A 240 13.81 -4.51 -35.52
CA VAL A 240 13.62 -5.33 -36.71
C VAL A 240 13.19 -4.47 -37.91
N THR A 241 13.72 -4.77 -39.10
CA THR A 241 13.44 -4.00 -40.32
C THR A 241 12.70 -4.82 -41.38
N GLY A 242 11.65 -4.23 -41.95
CA GLY A 242 10.89 -4.81 -43.06
C GLY A 242 9.70 -5.67 -42.68
N ILE A 243 9.19 -5.51 -41.47
CA ILE A 243 7.80 -5.86 -41.14
C ILE A 243 6.92 -4.73 -41.68
N ASP A 244 5.89 -5.06 -42.45
CA ASP A 244 4.96 -4.04 -42.98
C ASP A 244 3.81 -3.79 -41.99
N LEU A 245 3.29 -4.87 -41.41
CA LEU A 245 2.19 -4.87 -40.44
C LEU A 245 2.56 -5.72 -39.23
N PHE A 246 2.41 -5.15 -38.04
CA PHE A 246 2.50 -5.84 -36.77
C PHE A 246 1.10 -5.82 -36.13
N ILE A 247 0.53 -6.99 -35.90
CA ILE A 247 -0.73 -7.18 -35.19
C ILE A 247 -0.37 -7.63 -33.78
N ASP A 248 -0.81 -6.89 -32.78
CA ASP A 248 -0.41 -7.03 -31.37
C ASP A 248 -1.61 -7.37 -30.46
N GLY A 249 -1.31 -7.87 -29.26
CA GLY A 249 -2.25 -8.37 -28.26
C GLY A 249 -1.69 -8.23 -26.83
N HIS A 250 -1.96 -9.18 -25.93
CA HIS A 250 -1.40 -9.33 -24.56
C HIS A 250 -1.74 -8.21 -23.56
N SER A 251 -1.36 -6.96 -23.87
CA SER A 251 -1.58 -5.80 -23.00
C SER A 251 -3.02 -5.28 -23.00
N HIS A 252 -3.90 -5.84 -23.84
CA HIS A 252 -5.29 -5.44 -24.07
C HIS A 252 -5.42 -4.00 -24.60
N SER A 253 -4.35 -3.50 -25.21
CA SER A 253 -4.31 -2.14 -25.74
C SER A 253 -5.04 -2.07 -27.08
N THR A 254 -5.67 -0.94 -27.35
CA THR A 254 -6.23 -0.63 -28.67
C THR A 254 -5.20 0.07 -29.55
N THR A 255 -5.37 0.04 -30.87
CA THR A 255 -4.54 0.82 -31.81
C THR A 255 -4.43 2.30 -31.42
N SER A 256 -5.48 2.89 -30.83
CA SER A 256 -5.45 4.28 -30.36
C SER A 256 -4.57 4.49 -29.14
N GLU A 257 -4.45 3.51 -28.26
CA GLU A 257 -3.53 3.57 -27.11
C GLU A 257 -2.09 3.36 -27.56
N ILE A 258 -1.84 2.40 -28.45
CA ILE A 258 -0.53 2.24 -29.11
C ILE A 258 -0.11 3.55 -29.78
N ALA A 259 -1.02 4.21 -30.49
CA ALA A 259 -0.70 5.46 -31.17
C ALA A 259 -0.28 6.57 -30.20
N LYS A 260 -0.92 6.67 -29.04
CA LYS A 260 -0.54 7.65 -28.00
C LYS A 260 0.87 7.40 -27.47
N GLU A 261 1.28 6.14 -27.30
CA GLU A 261 2.61 5.78 -26.83
C GLU A 261 3.74 6.16 -27.80
N ILE A 262 3.45 6.22 -29.11
CA ILE A 262 4.48 6.46 -30.15
C ILE A 262 4.28 7.78 -30.93
N GLY A 263 3.54 8.74 -30.35
CA GLY A 263 3.43 10.11 -30.88
C GLY A 263 2.25 10.38 -31.81
N ASP A 264 1.08 9.85 -31.47
CA ASP A 264 -0.20 9.96 -32.19
C ASP A 264 -0.17 9.43 -33.64
N THR A 265 0.67 8.43 -33.87
CA THR A 265 0.72 7.63 -35.10
C THR A 265 0.76 6.16 -34.72
N ASN A 266 0.27 5.26 -35.57
CA ASN A 266 0.45 3.82 -35.36
C ASN A 266 1.57 3.24 -36.24
N VAL A 267 2.50 4.08 -36.69
CA VAL A 267 3.63 3.68 -37.54
C VAL A 267 4.94 3.95 -36.83
N LEU A 268 5.71 2.90 -36.58
CA LEU A 268 7.03 2.96 -35.97
C LEU A 268 8.03 2.25 -36.88
N ASN A 269 9.16 2.90 -37.18
CA ASN A 269 10.20 2.33 -38.05
C ASN A 269 9.69 1.84 -39.43
N GLY A 270 8.64 2.46 -39.96
CA GLY A 270 8.01 2.08 -41.23
C GLY A 270 7.01 0.92 -41.11
N THR A 271 6.88 0.30 -39.94
CA THR A 271 5.90 -0.76 -39.65
C THR A 271 4.63 -0.17 -39.05
N LYS A 272 3.47 -0.59 -39.56
CA LYS A 272 2.17 -0.26 -38.96
C LYS A 272 1.88 -1.23 -37.81
N VAL A 273 1.53 -0.74 -36.63
CA VAL A 273 1.23 -1.54 -35.43
C VAL A 273 -0.25 -1.38 -35.07
N VAL A 274 -0.99 -2.46 -34.92
CA VAL A 274 -2.45 -2.45 -34.66
C VAL A 274 -2.84 -3.46 -33.59
N SER A 275 -3.89 -3.15 -32.82
CA SER A 275 -4.47 -4.08 -31.84
C SER A 275 -5.94 -3.72 -31.55
N THR A 276 -6.75 -4.70 -31.15
CA THR A 276 -8.20 -4.57 -31.04
C THR A 276 -8.71 -4.30 -29.62
N GLY A 277 -7.83 -4.28 -28.62
CA GLY A 277 -8.22 -4.30 -27.21
C GLY A 277 -8.40 -5.72 -26.72
N THR A 278 -9.58 -6.07 -26.18
CA THR A 278 -9.87 -7.43 -25.67
C THR A 278 -11.36 -7.76 -25.79
N ALA A 279 -11.71 -9.03 -25.57
CA ALA A 279 -13.07 -9.54 -25.45
C ALA A 279 -13.96 -9.32 -26.68
N LEU A 280 -13.35 -9.21 -27.87
CA LEU A 280 -14.04 -8.90 -29.13
C LEU A 280 -14.92 -7.63 -29.03
N ALA A 281 -14.54 -6.68 -28.17
CA ALA A 281 -15.19 -5.37 -28.13
C ALA A 281 -15.01 -4.63 -29.47
N ASN A 282 -13.91 -4.93 -30.17
CA ASN A 282 -13.64 -4.49 -31.53
C ASN A 282 -13.12 -5.64 -32.41
N VAL A 283 -13.25 -5.47 -33.72
CA VAL A 283 -12.53 -6.25 -34.75
C VAL A 283 -11.68 -5.29 -35.55
N GLY A 284 -10.42 -5.66 -35.77
CA GLY A 284 -9.49 -4.86 -36.55
C GLY A 284 -9.61 -5.14 -38.04
N VAL A 285 -9.53 -4.08 -38.83
CA VAL A 285 -9.58 -4.14 -40.30
C VAL A 285 -8.36 -3.43 -40.85
N VAL A 286 -7.56 -4.14 -41.62
CA VAL A 286 -6.45 -3.55 -42.39
C VAL A 286 -6.69 -3.79 -43.87
N ILE A 287 -6.82 -2.72 -44.64
CA ILE A 287 -7.04 -2.77 -46.08
C ILE A 287 -5.70 -2.52 -46.77
N TYR A 288 -5.28 -3.48 -47.58
CA TYR A 288 -4.11 -3.37 -48.45
C TYR A 288 -4.52 -3.07 -49.89
N ASP A 289 -4.13 -1.89 -50.37
CA ASP A 289 -4.21 -1.54 -51.79
C ASP A 289 -2.93 -1.98 -52.49
N LYS A 290 -2.99 -3.09 -53.22
CA LYS A 290 -1.84 -3.64 -53.96
C LYS A 290 -1.29 -2.74 -55.07
N THR A 291 -2.10 -1.80 -55.58
CA THR A 291 -1.68 -0.87 -56.65
C THR A 291 -0.88 0.28 -56.05
N ALA A 292 -1.38 0.85 -54.96
CA ALA A 292 -0.71 1.93 -54.24
C ALA A 292 0.40 1.43 -53.30
N LYS A 293 0.37 0.14 -52.94
CA LYS A 293 1.19 -0.49 -51.90
C LYS A 293 1.06 0.21 -50.54
N THR A 294 -0.18 0.47 -50.14
CA THR A 294 -0.50 1.19 -48.91
C THR A 294 -1.42 0.38 -48.00
N LEU A 295 -1.22 0.49 -46.70
CA LEU A 295 -2.08 -0.08 -45.66
C LEU A 295 -2.88 1.03 -44.97
N THR A 296 -4.19 0.83 -44.85
CA THR A 296 -5.07 1.65 -44.00
C THR A 296 -5.76 0.77 -42.97
N ASP A 297 -5.90 1.27 -41.74
CA ASP A 297 -6.50 0.51 -40.64
C ASP A 297 -7.74 1.20 -40.04
N SER A 298 -8.62 0.39 -39.45
CA SER A 298 -9.74 0.84 -38.63
C SER A 298 -10.13 -0.21 -37.59
N LEU A 299 -10.83 0.23 -36.54
CA LEU A 299 -11.47 -0.65 -35.56
C LEU A 299 -12.99 -0.56 -35.74
N ILE A 300 -13.64 -1.72 -35.88
CA ILE A 300 -15.09 -1.84 -35.89
C ILE A 300 -15.53 -2.28 -34.51
N SER A 301 -16.39 -1.49 -33.85
CA SER A 301 -16.88 -1.79 -32.50
C SER A 301 -18.29 -2.35 -32.49
N THR A 302 -18.70 -2.93 -31.36
CA THR A 302 -20.09 -3.39 -31.11
C THR A 302 -21.15 -2.31 -31.29
N LYS A 303 -20.76 -1.03 -31.21
CA LYS A 303 -21.69 0.11 -31.37
C LYS A 303 -22.07 0.34 -32.82
N SER A 304 -21.18 0.00 -33.75
CA SER A 304 -21.35 0.23 -35.19
C SER A 304 -21.69 -1.04 -35.97
N TYR A 305 -21.49 -2.24 -35.40
CA TYR A 305 -21.74 -3.50 -36.09
C TYR A 305 -22.35 -4.55 -35.15
N SER A 306 -23.47 -5.15 -35.57
CA SER A 306 -24.25 -6.09 -34.76
C SER A 306 -24.76 -7.31 -35.54
N LYS A 307 -24.40 -7.46 -36.82
CA LYS A 307 -24.78 -8.64 -37.60
C LYS A 307 -23.98 -9.85 -37.14
N VAL A 308 -24.54 -11.03 -37.34
CA VAL A 308 -23.91 -12.32 -36.99
C VAL A 308 -24.14 -13.33 -38.10
N ASP A 309 -23.20 -14.26 -38.26
CA ASP A 309 -23.38 -15.44 -39.09
C ASP A 309 -24.21 -16.44 -38.29
N GLU A 310 -25.39 -16.79 -38.78
CA GLU A 310 -26.34 -17.59 -38.01
C GLU A 310 -25.88 -19.03 -37.75
N ALA A 311 -25.07 -19.61 -38.65
CA ALA A 311 -24.54 -20.96 -38.45
C ALA A 311 -23.51 -20.96 -37.32
N VAL A 312 -22.57 -20.01 -37.34
CA VAL A 312 -21.57 -19.84 -36.28
C VAL A 312 -22.23 -19.46 -34.95
N ASN A 313 -23.21 -18.55 -34.98
CA ASN A 313 -23.96 -18.10 -33.81
C ASN A 313 -24.70 -19.27 -33.12
N THR A 314 -25.25 -20.19 -33.90
CA THR A 314 -25.94 -21.38 -33.38
C THR A 314 -24.99 -22.30 -32.61
N VAL A 315 -23.78 -22.52 -33.12
CA VAL A 315 -22.76 -23.36 -32.45
C VAL A 315 -22.36 -22.75 -31.11
N ILE A 316 -22.06 -21.45 -31.10
CA ILE A 316 -21.63 -20.72 -29.89
C ILE A 316 -22.74 -20.71 -28.83
N ASN A 317 -23.97 -20.32 -29.22
CA ASN A 317 -25.08 -20.23 -28.27
C ASN A 317 -25.51 -21.59 -27.72
N SER A 318 -25.33 -22.68 -28.48
CA SER A 318 -25.59 -24.03 -27.98
C SER A 318 -24.63 -24.41 -26.85
N ARG A 319 -23.33 -24.06 -27.00
CA ARG A 319 -22.33 -24.27 -25.95
C ARG A 319 -22.60 -23.38 -24.73
N ASP A 320 -22.90 -22.10 -24.95
CA ASP A 320 -23.25 -21.16 -23.88
C ASP A 320 -24.47 -21.63 -23.08
N ALA A 321 -25.51 -22.13 -23.76
CA ALA A 321 -26.68 -22.72 -23.11
C ALA A 321 -26.33 -23.95 -22.27
N ALA A 322 -25.44 -24.83 -22.76
CA ALA A 322 -24.99 -26.00 -22.01
C ALA A 322 -24.21 -25.61 -20.75
N VAL A 323 -23.28 -24.66 -20.85
CA VAL A 323 -22.53 -24.13 -19.70
C VAL A 323 -23.47 -23.50 -18.68
N LYS A 324 -24.43 -22.69 -19.11
CA LYS A 324 -25.43 -22.08 -18.22
C LYS A 324 -26.34 -23.11 -17.56
N ALA A 325 -26.71 -24.19 -18.24
CA ALA A 325 -27.51 -25.24 -17.65
C ALA A 325 -26.76 -26.01 -16.54
N GLU A 326 -25.44 -26.12 -16.65
CA GLU A 326 -24.59 -26.82 -15.69
C GLU A 326 -24.17 -25.94 -14.50
N TYR A 327 -23.87 -24.66 -14.75
CA TYR A 327 -23.26 -23.76 -13.76
C TYR A 327 -24.10 -22.53 -13.40
N GLY A 328 -25.22 -22.28 -14.07
CA GLY A 328 -26.01 -21.04 -13.92
C GLY A 328 -26.95 -21.00 -12.71
N GLU A 329 -26.99 -22.04 -11.87
CA GLU A 329 -27.81 -22.05 -10.67
C GLU A 329 -27.36 -20.95 -9.69
N THR A 330 -28.33 -20.17 -9.19
CA THR A 330 -28.10 -19.20 -8.12
C THR A 330 -27.85 -19.94 -6.80
N ILE A 331 -26.68 -19.73 -6.22
CA ILE A 331 -26.25 -20.40 -4.98
C ILE A 331 -26.15 -19.43 -3.80
N ALA A 332 -26.11 -18.13 -4.05
CA ALA A 332 -25.94 -17.12 -3.01
C ALA A 332 -26.51 -15.75 -3.42
N THR A 333 -26.45 -14.78 -2.49
CA THR A 333 -26.74 -13.37 -2.75
C THR A 333 -25.66 -12.47 -2.15
N THR A 334 -25.49 -11.27 -2.71
CA THR A 334 -24.64 -10.21 -2.15
C THR A 334 -25.42 -8.91 -1.98
N ASP A 335 -25.22 -8.23 -0.84
CA ASP A 335 -25.81 -6.91 -0.57
C ASP A 335 -25.01 -5.75 -1.20
N VAL A 336 -23.80 -6.02 -1.70
CA VAL A 336 -22.82 -5.02 -2.13
C VAL A 336 -22.17 -5.38 -3.46
N ASP A 337 -21.66 -4.35 -4.14
CA ASP A 337 -20.79 -4.53 -5.30
C ASP A 337 -19.37 -4.87 -4.83
N LEU A 338 -18.80 -5.96 -5.35
CA LEU A 338 -17.47 -6.47 -5.05
C LEU A 338 -16.54 -6.13 -6.21
N ASN A 339 -15.50 -5.35 -5.92
CA ASN A 339 -14.61 -4.76 -6.92
C ASN A 339 -13.58 -5.77 -7.43
N GLY A 340 -13.82 -6.32 -8.61
CA GLY A 340 -12.89 -7.18 -9.32
C GLY A 340 -12.09 -6.50 -10.43
N SER A 341 -12.18 -5.18 -10.54
CA SER A 341 -11.57 -4.43 -11.64
C SER A 341 -10.04 -4.52 -11.58
N ARG A 342 -9.39 -4.41 -12.74
CA ARG A 342 -7.92 -4.41 -12.84
C ARG A 342 -7.31 -3.28 -12.02
N SER A 343 -7.80 -2.05 -12.18
CA SER A 343 -7.20 -0.84 -11.63
C SER A 343 -8.24 0.18 -11.17
N GLY A 344 -9.47 -0.26 -10.85
CA GLY A 344 -10.59 0.64 -10.55
C GLY A 344 -11.30 1.16 -11.80
N GLY A 345 -12.18 2.14 -11.61
CA GLY A 345 -12.95 2.76 -12.69
C GLY A 345 -14.15 1.94 -13.13
N ALA A 346 -14.59 2.15 -14.37
CA ALA A 346 -15.75 1.47 -14.92
C ALA A 346 -15.47 -0.03 -15.14
N ALA A 347 -16.33 -0.87 -14.60
CA ALA A 347 -16.32 -2.31 -14.77
C ALA A 347 -17.73 -2.80 -15.14
N THR A 348 -17.81 -3.93 -15.82
CA THR A 348 -19.10 -4.59 -16.11
C THR A 348 -19.15 -5.88 -15.32
N SER A 349 -20.20 -6.07 -14.53
CA SER A 349 -20.41 -7.34 -13.82
C SER A 349 -21.13 -8.35 -14.71
N THR A 350 -20.80 -9.63 -14.57
CA THR A 350 -21.49 -10.71 -15.27
C THR A 350 -22.80 -11.12 -14.60
N ASN A 351 -22.88 -11.06 -13.25
CA ASN A 351 -24.04 -11.53 -12.49
C ASN A 351 -25.23 -10.56 -12.54
N GLY A 352 -24.99 -9.29 -12.84
CA GLY A 352 -26.02 -8.27 -13.02
C GLY A 352 -26.11 -7.70 -14.44
N ALA A 353 -25.08 -7.87 -15.28
CA ALA A 353 -24.93 -7.15 -16.56
C ALA A 353 -25.06 -5.61 -16.42
N VAL A 354 -24.73 -5.08 -15.24
CA VAL A 354 -24.78 -3.65 -14.94
C VAL A 354 -23.35 -3.08 -14.94
N ALA A 355 -23.20 -1.91 -15.55
CA ALA A 355 -21.98 -1.14 -15.42
C ALA A 355 -21.89 -0.58 -13.99
N VAL A 356 -20.82 -0.93 -13.30
CA VAL A 356 -20.46 -0.39 -11.99
C VAL A 356 -19.19 0.44 -12.13
N THR A 357 -19.01 1.41 -11.25
CA THR A 357 -17.82 2.27 -11.28
C THR A 357 -17.20 2.27 -9.89
N PHE A 358 -15.97 1.77 -9.82
CA PHE A 358 -15.14 1.83 -8.63
C PHE A 358 -14.21 3.04 -8.68
N PRO A 359 -13.66 3.49 -7.54
CA PRO A 359 -12.66 4.55 -7.54
C PRO A 359 -11.50 4.23 -8.49
N ALA A 360 -11.11 5.18 -9.35
CA ALA A 360 -9.99 4.99 -10.25
C ALA A 360 -8.68 4.78 -9.46
N GLY A 361 -7.82 3.88 -9.93
CA GLY A 361 -6.60 3.47 -9.24
C GLY A 361 -6.81 2.47 -8.09
N GLN A 362 -8.05 2.04 -7.81
CA GLN A 362 -8.35 1.03 -6.79
C GLN A 362 -8.96 -0.21 -7.44
N GLY A 363 -8.12 -1.14 -7.87
CA GLY A 363 -8.51 -2.46 -8.35
C GLY A 363 -7.59 -3.53 -7.81
N ASN A 364 -7.89 -4.80 -8.14
CA ASN A 364 -7.18 -5.96 -7.61
C ASN A 364 -5.67 -5.93 -7.86
N ARG A 365 -5.22 -5.17 -8.86
CA ARG A 365 -3.81 -5.08 -9.27
C ARG A 365 -3.10 -3.82 -8.76
N THR A 366 -3.80 -2.95 -8.03
CA THR A 366 -3.26 -1.64 -7.59
C THR A 366 -3.49 -1.37 -6.11
N ALA A 367 -4.50 -1.98 -5.49
CA ALA A 367 -4.88 -1.76 -4.10
C ALA A 367 -5.66 -2.96 -3.53
N GLU A 368 -5.89 -2.95 -2.21
CA GLU A 368 -6.87 -3.83 -1.57
C GLU A 368 -8.27 -3.59 -2.14
N THR A 369 -9.02 -4.66 -2.37
CA THR A 369 -10.43 -4.57 -2.75
C THR A 369 -11.27 -5.50 -1.87
N ASN A 370 -12.55 -5.18 -1.71
CA ASN A 370 -13.46 -6.04 -0.96
C ASN A 370 -13.66 -7.42 -1.62
N LEU A 371 -13.52 -7.54 -2.94
CA LEU A 371 -13.48 -8.84 -3.61
C LEU A 371 -12.16 -9.59 -3.31
N GLY A 372 -11.04 -8.87 -3.28
CA GLY A 372 -9.75 -9.40 -2.86
C GLY A 372 -9.78 -9.95 -1.43
N ASP A 373 -10.39 -9.21 -0.50
CA ASP A 373 -10.59 -9.65 0.88
C ASP A 373 -11.47 -10.90 0.95
N TYR A 374 -12.62 -10.90 0.26
CA TYR A 374 -13.52 -12.05 0.20
C TYR A 374 -12.80 -13.28 -0.39
N ALA A 375 -12.01 -13.10 -1.44
CA ALA A 375 -11.25 -14.17 -2.08
C ALA A 375 -10.14 -14.72 -1.19
N ALA A 376 -9.35 -13.85 -0.56
CA ALA A 376 -8.28 -14.27 0.35
C ALA A 376 -8.83 -14.93 1.63
N ASP A 377 -9.96 -14.44 2.15
CA ASP A 377 -10.67 -15.06 3.28
C ASP A 377 -11.15 -16.47 2.93
N ALA A 378 -11.74 -16.66 1.75
CA ALA A 378 -12.20 -17.98 1.29
C ALA A 378 -11.04 -18.98 1.16
N ILE A 379 -9.91 -18.53 0.62
CA ILE A 379 -8.68 -19.34 0.50
C ILE A 379 -8.14 -19.73 1.88
N LEU A 380 -8.06 -18.77 2.81
CA LEU A 380 -7.62 -19.02 4.19
C LEU A 380 -8.54 -19.99 4.90
N TRP A 381 -9.86 -19.72 4.86
CA TRP A 381 -10.88 -20.56 5.47
C TRP A 381 -10.84 -21.98 4.92
N GLN A 382 -10.72 -22.16 3.60
CA GLN A 382 -10.68 -23.48 2.99
C GLN A 382 -9.44 -24.26 3.43
N ALA A 383 -8.28 -23.60 3.49
CA ALA A 383 -7.05 -24.23 3.96
C ALA A 383 -7.15 -24.64 5.44
N ARG A 384 -7.69 -23.76 6.30
CA ARG A 384 -7.93 -24.03 7.74
C ARG A 384 -8.97 -25.11 7.98
N LYS A 385 -10.04 -25.15 7.18
CA LYS A 385 -11.05 -26.21 7.22
C LYS A 385 -10.44 -27.57 6.92
N THR A 386 -9.54 -27.66 5.95
CA THR A 386 -8.90 -28.92 5.54
C THR A 386 -7.76 -29.35 6.49
N LEU A 387 -6.94 -28.41 6.97
CA LEU A 387 -5.70 -28.70 7.70
C LEU A 387 -5.78 -28.46 9.22
N GLY A 388 -6.82 -27.76 9.67
CA GLY A 388 -7.02 -27.30 11.05
C GLY A 388 -6.79 -25.79 11.21
N GLU A 389 -7.59 -25.15 12.07
CA GLU A 389 -7.62 -23.69 12.26
C GLU A 389 -6.23 -23.08 12.54
N ASN A 390 -5.43 -23.75 13.37
CA ASN A 390 -4.11 -23.27 13.78
C ASN A 390 -2.96 -23.74 12.87
N ALA A 391 -3.26 -24.40 11.74
CA ALA A 391 -2.24 -24.92 10.83
C ALA A 391 -1.83 -23.90 9.75
N VAL A 392 -2.60 -22.84 9.57
CA VAL A 392 -2.40 -21.83 8.53
C VAL A 392 -2.59 -20.44 9.13
N ASP A 393 -1.54 -19.64 9.09
CA ASP A 393 -1.48 -18.34 9.75
C ASP A 393 -2.25 -17.27 8.97
N ALA A 394 -2.06 -17.24 7.65
CA ALA A 394 -2.59 -16.19 6.78
C ALA A 394 -2.75 -16.67 5.33
N ALA A 395 -3.32 -15.85 4.46
CA ALA A 395 -3.43 -16.14 3.03
C ALA A 395 -2.99 -14.98 2.14
N ILE A 396 -2.50 -15.33 0.95
CA ILE A 396 -2.14 -14.42 -0.14
C ILE A 396 -2.67 -14.98 -1.45
N THR A 397 -3.32 -14.16 -2.26
CA THR A 397 -3.61 -14.49 -3.67
C THR A 397 -3.25 -13.30 -4.55
N ASN A 398 -2.65 -13.58 -5.71
CA ASN A 398 -2.31 -12.53 -6.68
C ASN A 398 -3.59 -11.96 -7.31
N GLY A 399 -3.70 -10.64 -7.38
CA GLY A 399 -4.88 -9.94 -7.90
C GLY A 399 -5.16 -10.20 -9.37
N GLY A 400 -4.15 -10.62 -10.13
CA GLY A 400 -4.27 -11.10 -11.51
C GLY A 400 -5.07 -12.40 -11.63
N GLY A 401 -5.15 -13.19 -10.55
CA GLY A 401 -5.98 -14.40 -10.45
C GLY A 401 -7.48 -14.09 -10.34
N ILE A 402 -7.86 -12.89 -9.88
CA ILE A 402 -9.25 -12.47 -9.70
C ILE A 402 -9.71 -11.73 -10.95
N ARG A 403 -10.64 -12.33 -11.71
CA ARG A 403 -10.93 -11.90 -13.10
C ARG A 403 -12.24 -11.18 -13.32
N GLU A 404 -13.15 -11.23 -12.36
CA GLU A 404 -14.50 -10.69 -12.53
C GLU A 404 -14.95 -9.81 -11.37
N THR A 405 -15.85 -8.89 -11.70
CA THR A 405 -16.58 -8.06 -10.73
C THR A 405 -17.94 -8.68 -10.44
N LEU A 406 -18.37 -8.64 -9.18
CA LEU A 406 -19.71 -9.08 -8.78
C LEU A 406 -20.54 -7.87 -8.34
N THR A 407 -21.74 -7.71 -8.87
CA THR A 407 -22.70 -6.69 -8.41
C THR A 407 -23.63 -7.22 -7.32
N LYS A 408 -24.20 -6.29 -6.55
CA LYS A 408 -25.34 -6.55 -5.66
C LYS A 408 -26.41 -7.41 -6.35
N GLY A 409 -26.87 -8.47 -5.67
CA GLY A 409 -27.94 -9.34 -6.16
C GLY A 409 -27.60 -10.82 -6.07
N ASN A 410 -28.14 -11.61 -6.97
CA ASN A 410 -27.93 -13.06 -7.02
C ASN A 410 -26.51 -13.38 -7.49
N ILE A 411 -25.93 -14.42 -6.90
CA ILE A 411 -24.65 -15.01 -7.29
C ILE A 411 -24.90 -16.45 -7.71
N SER A 412 -24.52 -16.79 -8.94
CA SER A 412 -24.51 -18.16 -9.45
C SER A 412 -23.16 -18.82 -9.28
N LYS A 413 -23.12 -20.15 -9.45
CA LYS A 413 -21.85 -20.89 -9.52
C LYS A 413 -20.98 -20.37 -10.67
N LEU A 414 -21.59 -20.07 -11.81
CA LEU A 414 -20.92 -19.49 -12.98
C LEU A 414 -20.20 -18.18 -12.65
N ASP A 415 -20.78 -17.35 -11.79
CA ASP A 415 -20.18 -16.07 -11.39
C ASP A 415 -18.91 -16.29 -10.55
N LEU A 416 -18.92 -17.24 -9.59
CA LEU A 416 -17.73 -17.56 -8.79
C LEU A 416 -16.64 -18.28 -9.60
N LEU A 417 -17.03 -19.11 -10.58
CA LEU A 417 -16.10 -19.67 -11.57
C LEU A 417 -15.43 -18.58 -12.40
N ALA A 418 -16.17 -17.55 -12.78
CA ALA A 418 -15.63 -16.45 -13.55
C ALA A 418 -14.70 -15.54 -12.72
N VAL A 419 -14.85 -15.50 -11.39
CA VAL A 419 -13.88 -14.85 -10.48
C VAL A 419 -12.53 -15.56 -10.50
N PHE A 420 -12.49 -16.90 -10.45
CA PHE A 420 -11.28 -17.73 -10.52
C PHE A 420 -11.33 -18.74 -11.69
N PRO A 421 -11.13 -18.33 -12.94
CA PRO A 421 -11.41 -19.17 -14.11
C PRO A 421 -10.30 -20.16 -14.47
N PHE A 422 -9.17 -20.14 -13.78
CA PHE A 422 -7.96 -20.89 -14.14
C PHE A 422 -7.95 -22.34 -13.62
N GLY A 423 -8.87 -22.69 -12.72
CA GLY A 423 -8.88 -23.99 -12.05
C GLY A 423 -7.66 -24.22 -11.15
N ASN A 424 -7.02 -23.14 -10.68
CA ASN A 424 -5.97 -23.22 -9.68
C ASN A 424 -6.50 -23.85 -8.39
N THR A 425 -5.62 -24.52 -7.64
CA THR A 425 -5.97 -25.08 -6.35
C THR A 425 -5.45 -24.24 -5.20
N VAL A 426 -6.14 -24.32 -4.05
CA VAL A 426 -5.63 -23.83 -2.79
C VAL A 426 -4.37 -24.61 -2.45
N ALA A 427 -3.27 -23.89 -2.22
CA ALA A 427 -2.00 -24.44 -1.81
C ALA A 427 -1.58 -23.85 -0.46
N THR A 428 -0.66 -24.52 0.23
CA THR A 428 0.00 -23.97 1.43
C THR A 428 1.51 -23.99 1.27
N ILE A 429 2.18 -23.00 1.82
CA ILE A 429 3.65 -22.90 1.83
C ILE A 429 4.12 -22.34 3.18
N SER A 430 5.21 -22.87 3.72
CA SER A 430 5.82 -22.35 4.95
C SER A 430 7.02 -21.49 4.59
N VAL A 431 7.01 -20.23 5.01
CA VAL A 431 8.07 -19.24 4.74
C VAL A 431 8.48 -18.54 6.02
N THR A 432 9.71 -18.05 6.09
CA THR A 432 10.12 -17.13 7.16
C THR A 432 9.46 -15.76 6.98
N GLY A 433 9.38 -14.97 8.05
CA GLY A 433 8.88 -13.59 7.97
C GLY A 433 9.67 -12.74 6.97
N ALA A 434 10.99 -12.92 6.89
CA ALA A 434 11.84 -12.26 5.91
C ALA A 434 11.50 -12.66 4.45
N GLU A 435 11.21 -13.94 4.19
CA GLU A 435 10.79 -14.42 2.87
C GLU A 435 9.39 -13.94 2.49
N LEU A 436 8.47 -13.84 3.45
CA LEU A 436 7.17 -13.21 3.24
C LEU A 436 7.33 -11.73 2.89
N LEU A 437 8.23 -11.02 3.57
CA LEU A 437 8.53 -9.61 3.28
C LEU A 437 9.09 -9.43 1.86
N GLU A 438 10.00 -10.32 1.43
CA GLU A 438 10.50 -10.37 0.05
C GLU A 438 9.37 -10.61 -0.96
N ALA A 439 8.45 -11.55 -0.67
CA ALA A 439 7.32 -11.85 -1.54
C ALA A 439 6.40 -10.65 -1.73
N LEU A 440 6.01 -9.97 -0.64
CA LEU A 440 5.13 -8.81 -0.69
C LEU A 440 5.80 -7.61 -1.39
N GLU A 441 7.09 -7.37 -1.14
CA GLU A 441 7.82 -6.29 -1.80
C GLU A 441 7.99 -6.55 -3.30
N ALA A 442 8.29 -7.79 -3.69
CA ALA A 442 8.34 -8.18 -5.10
C ALA A 442 6.96 -8.08 -5.78
N ALA A 443 5.88 -8.48 -5.09
CA ALA A 443 4.51 -8.41 -5.59
C ALA A 443 3.97 -7.00 -5.77
N THR A 444 4.63 -5.99 -5.18
CA THR A 444 4.21 -4.59 -5.19
C THR A 444 5.23 -3.68 -5.89
N TRP A 445 6.19 -4.24 -6.63
CA TRP A 445 7.31 -3.50 -7.21
C TRP A 445 6.88 -2.33 -8.11
N SER A 446 5.76 -2.46 -8.82
CA SER A 446 5.23 -1.42 -9.71
C SER A 446 4.15 -0.55 -9.09
N THR A 447 3.68 -0.83 -7.87
CA THR A 447 2.60 -0.05 -7.23
C THR A 447 2.96 1.44 -7.26
N PRO A 448 2.06 2.37 -7.63
CA PRO A 448 0.61 2.23 -7.83
C PRO A 448 0.18 1.63 -9.17
N ASP A 449 1.11 1.36 -10.09
CA ASP A 449 0.79 0.83 -11.41
C ASP A 449 0.35 -0.63 -11.30
N ALA A 450 -0.64 -0.97 -12.13
CA ALA A 450 -1.36 -2.23 -12.05
C ALA A 450 -0.50 -3.42 -12.45
N ILE A 451 -0.26 -4.35 -11.53
CA ILE A 451 0.42 -5.62 -11.80
C ILE A 451 -0.39 -6.83 -11.35
N GLY A 452 -0.37 -7.90 -12.14
CA GLY A 452 -1.05 -9.17 -11.80
C GLY A 452 -0.62 -9.75 -10.44
N ALA A 453 0.63 -9.55 -10.07
CA ALA A 453 1.22 -10.05 -8.84
C ALA A 453 0.64 -9.44 -7.56
N PHE A 454 0.04 -8.25 -7.63
CA PHE A 454 -0.36 -7.47 -6.45
C PHE A 454 -1.11 -8.35 -5.43
N PRO A 455 -0.67 -8.42 -4.17
CA PRO A 455 -1.20 -9.40 -3.22
C PRO A 455 -2.53 -8.91 -2.64
N GLN A 456 -3.58 -9.71 -2.79
CA GLN A 456 -4.77 -9.65 -1.95
C GLN A 456 -4.57 -10.61 -0.78
N VAL A 457 -4.88 -10.19 0.45
CA VAL A 457 -4.43 -10.89 1.65
C VAL A 457 -5.54 -11.11 2.67
N SER A 458 -5.37 -12.14 3.50
CA SER A 458 -6.18 -12.38 4.70
C SER A 458 -5.25 -12.74 5.86
N GLY A 459 -5.48 -12.14 7.04
CA GLY A 459 -4.59 -12.32 8.19
C GLY A 459 -3.20 -11.69 8.03
N ILE A 460 -3.01 -10.75 7.10
CA ILE A 460 -1.77 -9.97 6.96
C ILE A 460 -2.16 -8.50 6.94
N GLU A 461 -1.52 -7.68 7.77
CA GLU A 461 -1.60 -6.22 7.67
C GLU A 461 -0.25 -5.66 7.27
N PHE A 462 -0.18 -4.95 6.15
CA PHE A 462 1.09 -4.39 5.67
C PHE A 462 0.92 -3.03 4.98
N THR A 463 2.02 -2.29 4.90
CA THR A 463 2.11 -0.97 4.30
C THR A 463 3.08 -1.00 3.13
N ILE A 464 2.74 -0.30 2.04
CA ILE A 464 3.56 -0.06 0.86
C ILE A 464 3.87 1.43 0.80
N ASP A 465 5.13 1.81 0.93
CA ASP A 465 5.58 3.17 0.67
C ASP A 465 5.93 3.34 -0.82
N THR A 466 5.18 4.15 -1.55
CA THR A 466 5.44 4.38 -2.97
C THR A 466 6.39 5.55 -3.23
N ALA A 467 6.79 6.30 -2.19
CA ALA A 467 7.86 7.29 -2.28
C ALA A 467 9.25 6.62 -2.28
N VAL A 468 9.36 5.40 -1.74
CA VAL A 468 10.57 4.58 -1.81
C VAL A 468 10.58 3.78 -3.12
N PRO A 469 11.57 3.99 -4.00
CA PRO A 469 11.65 3.26 -5.27
C PRO A 469 11.99 1.78 -5.06
N TYR A 470 11.42 0.91 -5.87
CA TYR A 470 11.86 -0.47 -5.96
C TYR A 470 13.25 -0.55 -6.60
N VAL A 471 14.15 -1.33 -5.98
CA VAL A 471 15.51 -1.55 -6.50
C VAL A 471 15.66 -3.04 -6.82
N ASN A 472 15.87 -3.35 -8.11
CA ASN A 472 16.08 -4.73 -8.55
C ASN A 472 17.36 -5.32 -7.94
N GLY A 473 17.22 -6.47 -7.31
CA GLY A 473 18.29 -7.41 -6.98
C GLY A 473 18.48 -8.43 -8.11
N ASP A 474 18.73 -9.68 -7.75
CA ASP A 474 18.91 -10.76 -8.72
C ASP A 474 17.61 -11.13 -9.44
N GLN A 475 17.71 -11.47 -10.73
CA GLN A 475 16.57 -12.00 -11.49
C GLN A 475 16.18 -13.38 -10.96
N TYR A 476 14.89 -13.65 -10.80
CA TYR A 476 14.44 -14.98 -10.42
C TYR A 476 14.70 -15.99 -11.56
N PRO A 477 15.12 -17.24 -11.25
CA PRO A 477 15.39 -18.24 -12.27
C PRO A 477 14.16 -18.58 -13.12
N ALA A 478 14.33 -18.56 -14.44
CA ALA A 478 13.26 -18.79 -15.44
C ALA A 478 12.07 -17.84 -15.25
N SER A 479 12.34 -16.57 -14.92
CA SER A 479 11.35 -15.52 -14.74
C SER A 479 11.80 -14.23 -15.42
N THR A 480 10.87 -13.35 -15.78
CA THR A 480 11.13 -11.97 -16.22
C THR A 480 11.23 -10.98 -15.05
N TYR A 481 10.97 -11.42 -13.81
CA TYR A 481 10.99 -10.58 -12.61
C TYR A 481 12.26 -10.72 -11.78
N TYR A 482 12.50 -9.72 -10.92
CA TYR A 482 13.67 -9.59 -10.07
C TYR A 482 13.27 -9.57 -8.60
N ALA A 483 14.07 -10.19 -7.75
CA ALA A 483 13.97 -10.04 -6.31
C ALA A 483 14.26 -8.58 -5.90
N PRO A 484 13.73 -8.08 -4.77
CA PRO A 484 14.12 -6.78 -4.24
C PRO A 484 15.56 -6.84 -3.71
N ALA A 485 16.35 -5.80 -3.97
CA ALA A 485 17.71 -5.70 -3.45
C ALA A 485 17.73 -5.53 -1.92
N ASN A 486 16.71 -4.88 -1.35
CA ASN A 486 16.59 -4.62 0.08
C ASN A 486 15.14 -4.88 0.55
N PRO A 487 14.71 -6.16 0.71
CA PRO A 487 13.39 -6.47 1.24
C PRO A 487 13.15 -5.77 2.59
N GLY A 488 11.99 -5.13 2.74
CA GLY A 488 11.64 -4.32 3.89
C GLY A 488 11.92 -2.82 3.73
N SER A 489 12.51 -2.40 2.60
CA SER A 489 12.79 -0.98 2.34
C SER A 489 11.53 -0.21 1.99
N ARG A 490 10.63 -0.87 1.26
CA ARG A 490 9.42 -0.29 0.69
C ARG A 490 8.16 -0.84 1.35
N VAL A 491 8.20 -2.09 1.77
CA VAL A 491 7.07 -2.78 2.39
C VAL A 491 7.37 -3.04 3.86
N THR A 492 6.39 -2.85 4.72
CA THR A 492 6.47 -3.23 6.14
C THR A 492 5.23 -4.01 6.56
N ILE A 493 5.41 -5.11 7.29
CA ILE A 493 4.30 -5.90 7.83
C ILE A 493 4.09 -5.49 9.29
N SER A 494 2.85 -5.14 9.64
CA SER A 494 2.45 -4.77 11.00
C SER A 494 2.09 -6.01 11.80
N THR A 495 1.17 -6.83 11.27
CA THR A 495 0.67 -8.02 11.96
C THR A 495 0.48 -9.20 11.00
N ILE A 496 0.62 -10.40 11.57
CA ILE A 496 0.20 -11.67 10.95
C ILE A 496 -0.77 -12.35 11.92
N ASN A 497 -1.98 -12.62 11.44
CA ASN A 497 -3.08 -13.20 12.22
C ASN A 497 -3.38 -12.43 13.53
N GLY A 498 -3.22 -11.10 13.50
CA GLY A 498 -3.41 -10.22 14.66
C GLY A 498 -2.23 -10.14 15.63
N GLU A 499 -1.19 -10.96 15.44
CA GLU A 499 0.04 -10.92 16.24
C GLU A 499 1.11 -10.06 15.57
N ALA A 500 1.98 -9.43 16.37
CA ALA A 500 3.06 -8.60 15.85
C ALA A 500 3.99 -9.40 14.92
N PHE A 501 4.37 -8.79 13.79
CA PHE A 501 5.27 -9.42 12.82
C PHE A 501 6.68 -9.68 13.39
N ASP A 502 7.23 -10.86 13.11
CA ASP A 502 8.60 -11.26 13.41
C ASP A 502 9.26 -11.81 12.15
N ALA A 503 10.29 -11.12 11.67
CA ALA A 503 11.03 -11.51 10.47
C ALA A 503 11.72 -12.88 10.59
N ALA A 504 12.02 -13.34 11.81
CA ALA A 504 12.67 -14.63 12.06
C ALA A 504 11.68 -15.78 12.27
N ALA A 505 10.39 -15.48 12.52
CA ALA A 505 9.36 -16.50 12.69
C ALA A 505 9.06 -17.20 11.35
N THR A 506 8.51 -18.41 11.43
CA THR A 506 8.00 -19.14 10.25
C THR A 506 6.49 -19.05 10.24
N TYR A 507 5.93 -18.69 9.09
CA TYR A 507 4.50 -18.58 8.84
C TYR A 507 4.09 -19.57 7.75
N THR A 508 2.98 -20.27 7.96
CA THR A 508 2.32 -21.09 6.95
C THR A 508 1.23 -20.28 6.28
N LEU A 509 1.41 -20.02 4.99
CA LEU A 509 0.52 -19.21 4.17
C LEU A 509 -0.33 -20.12 3.29
N ALA A 510 -1.63 -19.88 3.25
CA ALA A 510 -2.47 -20.36 2.15
C ALA A 510 -2.32 -19.43 0.94
N THR A 511 -2.28 -20.02 -0.24
CA THR A 511 -2.18 -19.29 -1.49
C THR A 511 -2.78 -20.12 -2.62
N ASN A 512 -2.51 -19.78 -3.88
CA ASN A 512 -2.86 -20.63 -5.00
C ASN A 512 -1.63 -21.41 -5.50
N ASP A 513 -1.86 -22.54 -6.16
CA ASP A 513 -0.78 -23.40 -6.63
C ASP A 513 0.15 -22.71 -7.65
N PHE A 514 -0.36 -21.75 -8.42
CA PHE A 514 0.43 -20.95 -9.36
C PHE A 514 1.47 -20.06 -8.64
N THR A 515 1.07 -19.26 -7.65
CA THR A 515 2.00 -18.44 -6.86
C THR A 515 2.91 -19.30 -5.99
N ALA A 516 2.43 -20.41 -5.44
CA ALA A 516 3.25 -21.36 -4.65
C ALA A 516 4.41 -21.96 -5.47
N LYS A 517 4.22 -22.13 -6.79
CA LYS A 517 5.26 -22.55 -7.76
C LYS A 517 6.14 -21.40 -8.25
N GLY A 518 5.91 -20.18 -7.75
CA GLY A 518 6.62 -18.95 -8.07
C GLY A 518 6.15 -18.23 -9.33
N GLY A 519 4.89 -18.43 -9.73
CA GLY A 519 4.24 -17.60 -10.74
C GLY A 519 4.22 -16.12 -10.35
N ASP A 520 4.03 -15.25 -11.34
CA ASP A 520 4.20 -13.80 -11.20
C ASP A 520 5.57 -13.45 -10.58
N THR A 521 5.61 -12.62 -9.53
CA THR A 521 6.82 -12.14 -8.86
C THR A 521 7.21 -13.01 -7.65
N TYR A 522 6.44 -14.06 -7.35
CA TYR A 522 6.59 -14.89 -6.15
C TYR A 522 7.75 -15.89 -6.24
N GLY A 523 8.84 -15.55 -6.93
CA GLY A 523 9.99 -16.43 -7.15
C GLY A 523 10.63 -16.94 -5.85
N VAL A 524 10.49 -16.20 -4.75
CA VAL A 524 10.87 -16.66 -3.40
C VAL A 524 10.13 -17.93 -2.98
N PHE A 525 8.85 -18.09 -3.31
CA PHE A 525 8.08 -19.30 -2.99
C PHE A 525 8.61 -20.53 -3.73
N LYS A 526 9.01 -20.36 -5.00
CA LYS A 526 9.71 -21.42 -5.77
C LYS A 526 11.06 -21.77 -5.16
N ARG A 527 11.81 -20.77 -4.69
CA ARG A 527 13.12 -20.93 -4.05
C ARG A 527 13.01 -21.71 -2.74
N VAL A 528 12.00 -21.39 -1.92
CA VAL A 528 11.69 -22.10 -0.67
C VAL A 528 11.22 -23.53 -0.96
N GLY A 529 10.31 -23.69 -1.93
CA GLY A 529 9.72 -24.98 -2.29
C GLY A 529 8.86 -25.58 -1.18
N GLY A 530 8.62 -26.90 -1.23
CA GLY A 530 7.92 -27.62 -0.15
C GLY A 530 6.43 -27.29 0.02
N TRP A 531 5.82 -26.57 -0.93
CA TRP A 531 4.39 -26.28 -0.92
C TRP A 531 3.54 -27.56 -1.01
N LYS A 532 2.31 -27.49 -0.52
CA LYS A 532 1.36 -28.61 -0.51
C LYS A 532 0.03 -28.19 -1.13
N ASP A 533 -0.49 -29.02 -2.02
CA ASP A 533 -1.83 -28.88 -2.56
C ASP A 533 -2.87 -29.27 -1.50
N VAL A 534 -3.86 -28.42 -1.27
CA VAL A 534 -5.02 -28.70 -0.40
C VAL A 534 -6.07 -29.54 -1.14
N GLY A 535 -6.01 -29.58 -2.48
CA GLY A 535 -6.86 -30.41 -3.33
C GLY A 535 -8.25 -29.83 -3.61
N VAL A 536 -8.45 -28.54 -3.30
CA VAL A 536 -9.70 -27.80 -3.57
C VAL A 536 -9.37 -26.66 -4.51
N THR A 537 -10.14 -26.51 -5.59
CA THR A 537 -9.96 -25.39 -6.53
C THR A 537 -10.43 -24.07 -5.92
N LEU A 538 -9.84 -22.94 -6.34
CA LEU A 538 -10.14 -21.62 -5.74
C LEU A 538 -11.61 -21.23 -5.90
N GLU A 539 -12.24 -21.56 -7.03
CA GLU A 539 -13.66 -21.33 -7.24
C GLU A 539 -14.54 -22.17 -6.30
N ASN A 540 -14.14 -23.42 -6.00
CA ASN A 540 -14.83 -24.21 -4.99
C ASN A 540 -14.58 -23.69 -3.58
N ALA A 541 -13.40 -23.16 -3.28
CA ALA A 541 -13.15 -22.48 -2.01
C ALA A 541 -14.09 -21.27 -1.82
N LEU A 542 -14.35 -20.47 -2.86
CA LEU A 542 -15.35 -19.39 -2.83
C LEU A 542 -16.77 -19.93 -2.60
N ILE A 543 -17.16 -20.98 -3.32
CA ILE A 543 -18.49 -21.60 -3.22
C ILE A 543 -18.72 -22.14 -1.81
N ASP A 544 -17.77 -22.93 -1.30
CA ASP A 544 -17.87 -23.58 0.01
C ASP A 544 -17.84 -22.55 1.13
N TYR A 545 -16.96 -21.54 1.06
CA TYR A 545 -16.91 -20.44 2.03
C TYR A 545 -18.23 -19.66 2.05
N THR A 546 -18.80 -19.37 0.87
CA THR A 546 -20.08 -18.67 0.78
C THR A 546 -21.21 -19.49 1.37
N ALA A 547 -21.28 -20.79 1.05
CA ALA A 547 -22.36 -21.66 1.48
C ALA A 547 -22.28 -21.96 2.98
N GLU A 548 -21.09 -22.29 3.48
CA GLU A 548 -20.91 -22.84 4.82
C GLU A 548 -20.56 -21.79 5.88
N GLU A 549 -19.69 -20.82 5.55
CA GLU A 549 -19.28 -19.78 6.50
C GLU A 549 -20.19 -18.55 6.45
N LEU A 550 -20.55 -18.11 5.24
CA LEU A 550 -21.40 -16.92 5.05
C LEU A 550 -22.89 -17.23 5.01
N GLY A 551 -23.28 -18.51 5.07
CA GLY A 551 -24.69 -18.93 5.06
C GLY A 551 -25.44 -18.55 3.77
N GLY A 552 -24.74 -18.49 2.63
CA GLY A 552 -25.29 -18.14 1.32
C GLY A 552 -25.47 -16.63 1.08
N LYS A 553 -24.91 -15.77 1.95
CA LYS A 553 -25.06 -14.31 1.82
C LYS A 553 -23.78 -13.53 2.11
N ILE A 554 -23.31 -12.79 1.11
CA ILE A 554 -22.23 -11.80 1.25
C ILE A 554 -22.84 -10.47 1.72
N THR A 555 -22.50 -10.05 2.94
CA THR A 555 -23.15 -8.89 3.59
C THR A 555 -22.35 -7.60 3.45
N ALA A 556 -23.05 -6.47 3.48
CA ALA A 556 -22.41 -5.15 3.54
C ALA A 556 -21.61 -4.93 4.82
N GLU A 557 -21.97 -5.60 5.91
CA GLU A 557 -21.24 -5.56 7.18
C GLU A 557 -19.84 -6.14 7.04
N LYS A 558 -19.69 -7.27 6.31
CA LYS A 558 -18.41 -7.95 6.17
C LYS A 558 -17.58 -7.44 4.98
N TYR A 559 -18.22 -7.14 3.85
CA TYR A 559 -17.53 -6.81 2.59
C TYR A 559 -18.03 -5.52 1.92
N GLY A 560 -18.71 -4.64 2.65
CA GLY A 560 -19.14 -3.34 2.13
C GLY A 560 -18.01 -2.32 1.94
N THR A 561 -16.90 -2.52 2.63
CA THR A 561 -15.63 -1.82 2.42
C THR A 561 -14.49 -2.84 2.43
N THR A 562 -13.27 -2.39 2.11
CA THR A 562 -12.08 -3.21 2.35
C THR A 562 -11.88 -3.45 3.85
N ALA A 563 -11.15 -4.50 4.21
CA ALA A 563 -10.83 -4.86 5.57
C ALA A 563 -9.73 -3.97 6.19
N GLY A 564 -9.01 -3.19 5.37
CA GLY A 564 -7.95 -2.28 5.82
C GLY A 564 -6.61 -2.99 6.04
N ARG A 565 -6.40 -4.11 5.35
CA ARG A 565 -5.22 -4.96 5.44
C ARG A 565 -4.01 -4.41 4.68
N ILE A 566 -4.23 -3.53 3.70
CA ILE A 566 -3.17 -2.97 2.86
C ILE A 566 -3.23 -1.45 2.89
N THR A 567 -2.17 -0.84 3.40
CA THR A 567 -2.01 0.61 3.40
C THR A 567 -1.03 1.02 2.30
N ILE A 568 -1.39 1.99 1.45
CA ILE A 568 -0.50 2.54 0.42
C ILE A 568 -0.20 4.00 0.77
N ILE A 569 1.07 4.29 1.03
CA ILE A 569 1.55 5.66 1.25
C ILE A 569 1.86 6.30 -0.11
N PRO A 570 1.19 7.41 -0.47
CA PRO A 570 1.39 8.12 -1.73
C PRO A 570 2.80 8.68 -1.92
N SER A 571 3.27 8.70 -3.16
CA SER A 571 4.63 9.11 -3.54
C SER A 571 5.01 10.55 -3.19
N ASP A 572 4.02 11.43 -3.01
CA ASP A 572 4.21 12.83 -2.62
C ASP A 572 4.20 13.05 -1.09
N VAL A 573 4.11 11.96 -0.31
CA VAL A 573 4.47 11.93 1.12
C VAL A 573 5.95 11.56 1.20
N THR A 574 6.82 12.51 0.84
CA THR A 574 8.26 12.25 0.73
C THR A 574 8.91 12.01 2.10
N PRO A 575 9.79 11.00 2.26
CA PRO A 575 10.48 10.75 3.51
C PRO A 575 11.25 11.96 4.05
N GLY A 576 11.17 12.18 5.37
CA GLY A 576 11.75 13.33 6.07
C GLY A 576 10.92 14.63 6.00
N SER A 577 9.74 14.61 5.37
CA SER A 577 8.85 15.77 5.36
C SER A 577 8.28 16.03 6.75
N TRP A 578 8.12 17.30 7.15
CA TRP A 578 7.60 17.65 8.48
C TRP A 578 6.19 17.08 8.78
N PHE A 579 5.44 16.72 7.74
CA PHE A 579 4.10 16.15 7.82
C PHE A 579 4.04 14.64 7.55
N GLU A 580 5.17 13.98 7.29
CA GLU A 580 5.25 12.55 6.91
C GLU A 580 4.45 11.67 7.88
N SER A 581 4.83 11.65 9.17
CA SER A 581 4.14 10.85 10.19
C SER A 581 2.66 11.20 10.34
N ALA A 582 2.29 12.45 10.06
CA ALA A 582 0.91 12.88 10.16
C ALA A 582 0.07 12.41 8.96
N ALA A 583 0.64 12.46 7.75
CA ALA A 583 0.02 11.92 6.54
C ALA A 583 -0.10 10.40 6.63
N GLU A 584 0.96 9.71 7.04
CA GLU A 584 0.96 8.27 7.30
C GLU A 584 -0.11 7.88 8.31
N TYR A 585 -0.15 8.55 9.48
CA TYR A 585 -1.19 8.34 10.47
C TYR A 585 -2.59 8.49 9.85
N ALA A 586 -2.81 9.58 9.12
CA ALA A 586 -4.12 9.89 8.57
C ALA A 586 -4.55 8.85 7.51
N ILE A 587 -3.61 8.33 6.71
CA ILE A 587 -3.86 7.30 5.69
C ILE A 587 -4.08 5.94 6.36
N ALA A 588 -3.17 5.51 7.22
CA ALA A 588 -3.22 4.20 7.88
C ALA A 588 -4.46 4.02 8.76
N ASN A 589 -4.98 5.10 9.34
CA ASN A 589 -6.20 5.07 10.17
C ASN A 589 -7.48 5.39 9.37
N GLY A 590 -7.40 5.50 8.04
CA GLY A 590 -8.55 5.82 7.17
C GLY A 590 -9.17 7.20 7.43
N VAL A 591 -8.47 8.07 8.15
CA VAL A 591 -8.93 9.42 8.52
C VAL A 591 -8.93 10.33 7.29
N MET A 592 -7.84 10.30 6.52
CA MET A 592 -7.68 10.98 5.24
C MET A 592 -7.26 9.96 4.18
N GLN A 593 -7.84 10.07 2.99
CA GLN A 593 -7.40 9.30 1.82
C GLN A 593 -6.61 10.19 0.85
N GLY A 594 -5.80 9.56 0.00
CA GLY A 594 -5.23 10.22 -1.17
C GLY A 594 -6.32 10.78 -2.10
N ILE A 595 -5.95 11.69 -3.00
CA ILE A 595 -6.86 12.32 -3.96
C ILE A 595 -6.93 11.59 -5.31
N GLY A 596 -6.39 10.37 -5.37
CA GLY A 596 -6.20 9.58 -6.60
C GLY A 596 -4.78 9.70 -7.16
N ASN A 597 -4.47 8.89 -8.18
CA ASN A 597 -3.17 8.86 -8.87
C ASN A 597 -1.96 8.84 -7.92
N ASN A 598 -2.04 8.04 -6.85
CA ASN A 598 -0.96 7.90 -5.88
C ASN A 598 -0.45 9.22 -5.28
N THR A 599 -1.39 10.14 -5.02
CA THR A 599 -1.11 11.50 -4.55
C THR A 599 -1.91 11.80 -3.28
N PHE A 600 -1.25 12.22 -2.21
CA PHE A 600 -1.85 12.76 -0.99
C PHE A 600 -2.23 14.24 -1.14
N ALA A 601 -1.52 14.98 -1.99
CA ALA A 601 -1.61 16.42 -2.23
C ALA A 601 -1.41 17.25 -0.96
N PRO A 602 -0.20 17.25 -0.34
CA PRO A 602 0.06 17.91 0.95
C PRO A 602 -0.20 19.42 0.93
N THR A 603 -0.02 20.07 -0.21
CA THR A 603 -0.30 21.51 -0.42
C THR A 603 -1.74 21.79 -0.88
N GLY A 604 -2.56 20.74 -1.07
CA GLY A 604 -3.94 20.87 -1.52
C GLY A 604 -4.81 21.63 -0.54
N THR A 605 -5.75 22.41 -1.08
CA THR A 605 -6.66 23.25 -0.30
C THR A 605 -7.67 22.41 0.47
N VAL A 606 -7.87 22.73 1.75
CA VAL A 606 -8.90 22.10 2.61
C VAL A 606 -10.20 22.91 2.56
N THR A 607 -11.32 22.23 2.36
CA THR A 607 -12.66 22.84 2.46
C THR A 607 -13.33 22.48 3.79
N ARG A 608 -14.41 23.18 4.11
CA ARG A 608 -15.27 22.84 5.26
C ARG A 608 -15.75 21.39 5.20
N GLY A 609 -16.14 20.92 4.01
CA GLY A 609 -16.54 19.54 3.73
C GLY A 609 -15.42 18.53 3.98
N THR A 610 -14.16 18.87 3.64
CA THR A 610 -13.01 18.03 3.97
C THR A 610 -12.87 17.81 5.47
N VAL A 611 -12.93 18.88 6.27
CA VAL A 611 -12.75 18.78 7.73
C VAL A 611 -13.80 17.87 8.35
N ILE A 612 -15.08 18.12 8.10
CA ILE A 612 -16.15 17.28 8.68
C ILE A 612 -16.09 15.84 8.20
N GLN A 613 -15.67 15.57 6.96
CA GLN A 613 -15.49 14.21 6.50
C GLN A 613 -14.38 13.51 7.30
N THR A 614 -13.26 14.18 7.55
CA THR A 614 -12.16 13.58 8.32
C THR A 614 -12.57 13.27 9.76
N LEU A 615 -13.33 14.16 10.41
CA LEU A 615 -13.86 13.91 11.76
C LEU A 615 -14.89 12.77 11.76
N TYR A 616 -15.76 12.71 10.74
CA TYR A 616 -16.72 11.62 10.57
C TYR A 616 -16.03 10.27 10.35
N ASN A 617 -14.91 10.24 9.62
CA ASN A 617 -14.08 9.06 9.46
C ASN A 617 -13.46 8.61 10.79
N MET A 618 -12.97 9.55 11.62
CA MET A 618 -12.41 9.25 12.95
C MET A 618 -13.43 8.62 13.91
N GLU A 619 -14.72 8.93 13.75
CA GLU A 619 -15.80 8.33 14.54
C GLU A 619 -16.35 7.02 13.95
N GLY A 620 -15.72 6.46 12.92
CA GLY A 620 -16.16 5.21 12.31
C GLY A 620 -17.42 5.34 11.45
N LYS A 621 -17.67 6.54 10.89
CA LYS A 621 -18.76 6.84 9.95
C LYS A 621 -20.15 6.41 10.48
N PRO A 622 -20.59 6.93 11.65
CA PRO A 622 -21.87 6.55 12.25
C PRO A 622 -23.06 6.78 11.30
N ALA A 623 -24.10 5.95 11.43
CA ALA A 623 -25.31 6.08 10.63
C ALA A 623 -26.04 7.39 10.91
N VAL A 624 -26.58 8.03 9.87
CA VAL A 624 -27.20 9.36 9.96
C VAL A 624 -28.60 9.34 9.35
N THR A 625 -29.57 9.96 10.02
CA THR A 625 -30.96 10.06 9.54
C THR A 625 -31.34 11.52 9.27
N GLY A 626 -31.72 11.83 8.02
CA GLY A 626 -32.22 13.15 7.63
C GLY A 626 -31.15 14.09 7.04
N SER A 627 -31.59 15.27 6.60
CA SER A 627 -30.73 16.34 6.06
C SER A 627 -30.79 17.56 6.97
N ALA A 628 -29.65 18.00 7.48
CA ALA A 628 -29.54 19.17 8.37
C ALA A 628 -29.41 20.49 7.60
N PHE A 629 -28.95 20.43 6.35
CA PHE A 629 -28.65 21.61 5.53
C PHE A 629 -29.29 21.53 4.14
N ASN A 630 -29.53 22.70 3.54
CA ASN A 630 -30.19 22.83 2.24
C ASN A 630 -29.27 22.49 1.06
N ASP A 631 -27.95 22.69 1.21
CA ASP A 631 -26.93 22.63 0.15
C ASP A 631 -26.08 21.35 0.15
N VAL A 632 -26.39 20.38 1.04
CA VAL A 632 -25.61 19.14 1.18
C VAL A 632 -26.18 17.97 0.37
N THR A 633 -27.41 18.07 -0.14
CA THR A 633 -28.04 17.01 -0.94
C THR A 633 -27.17 16.67 -2.16
N GLY A 634 -26.81 15.38 -2.31
CA GLY A 634 -25.98 14.89 -3.42
C GLY A 634 -24.48 15.19 -3.29
N LYS A 635 -24.03 15.79 -2.18
CA LYS A 635 -22.61 16.04 -1.91
C LYS A 635 -21.95 14.82 -1.26
N TRP A 636 -20.69 14.59 -1.58
CA TRP A 636 -19.91 13.46 -1.03
C TRP A 636 -19.75 13.52 0.50
N TYR A 637 -19.76 14.73 1.08
CA TYR A 637 -19.71 14.96 2.53
C TYR A 637 -21.08 15.07 3.20
N ALA A 638 -22.19 14.73 2.52
CA ALA A 638 -23.54 14.96 3.05
C ALA A 638 -23.79 14.24 4.38
N ALA A 639 -23.43 12.96 4.48
CA ALA A 639 -23.58 12.19 5.71
C ALA A 639 -22.74 12.80 6.85
N ALA A 640 -21.48 13.12 6.58
CA ALA A 640 -20.60 13.77 7.53
C ALA A 640 -21.16 15.12 8.01
N ALA A 641 -21.77 15.92 7.12
CA ALA A 641 -22.33 17.21 7.48
C ALA A 641 -23.55 17.06 8.38
N ASN A 642 -24.41 16.10 8.08
CA ASN A 642 -25.61 15.82 8.85
C ASN A 642 -25.25 15.27 10.25
N TRP A 643 -24.25 14.39 10.34
CA TRP A 643 -23.72 13.89 11.62
C TRP A 643 -23.08 15.03 12.42
N ALA A 644 -22.19 15.81 11.80
CA ALA A 644 -21.53 16.92 12.47
C ALA A 644 -22.55 17.97 12.97
N ALA A 645 -23.70 18.11 12.30
CA ALA A 645 -24.79 18.95 12.78
C ALA A 645 -25.56 18.33 13.96
N SER A 646 -25.83 17.01 13.93
CA SER A 646 -26.53 16.33 15.04
C SER A 646 -25.71 16.36 16.34
N GLU A 647 -24.39 16.25 16.21
CA GLU A 647 -23.46 16.26 17.33
C GLU A 647 -22.99 17.68 17.74
N GLY A 648 -23.52 18.73 17.10
CA GLY A 648 -23.18 20.12 17.42
C GLY A 648 -21.77 20.55 17.01
N VAL A 649 -21.06 19.75 16.20
CA VAL A 649 -19.73 20.06 15.67
C VAL A 649 -19.78 21.24 14.70
N VAL A 650 -20.83 21.34 13.89
CA VAL A 650 -21.03 22.44 12.92
C VAL A 650 -22.42 23.04 12.96
N GLN A 651 -22.54 24.29 12.51
CA GLN A 651 -23.80 25.00 12.33
C GLN A 651 -23.89 25.58 10.91
N GLY A 652 -25.12 25.72 10.42
CA GLY A 652 -25.41 26.29 9.11
C GLY A 652 -25.40 27.81 9.14
N ASP A 653 -25.35 28.42 7.96
CA ASP A 653 -25.53 29.86 7.82
C ASP A 653 -26.99 30.28 8.11
N ASN A 654 -27.24 31.59 8.12
CA ASN A 654 -28.58 32.16 8.35
C ASN A 654 -29.61 31.82 7.24
N LYS A 655 -29.22 31.05 6.22
CA LYS A 655 -30.07 30.54 5.13
C LYS A 655 -30.21 29.01 5.20
N GLY A 656 -29.66 28.35 6.21
CA GLY A 656 -29.71 26.90 6.39
C GLY A 656 -28.72 26.12 5.52
N ASN A 657 -27.64 26.75 5.03
CA ASN A 657 -26.61 26.09 4.24
C ASN A 657 -25.35 25.79 5.07
N PHE A 658 -24.67 24.69 4.80
CA PHE A 658 -23.38 24.35 5.40
C PHE A 658 -22.19 25.05 4.71
N ASN A 659 -22.31 25.32 3.41
CA ASN A 659 -21.27 25.86 2.54
C ASN A 659 -20.02 24.96 2.49
N GLY A 660 -20.21 23.65 2.31
CA GLY A 660 -19.14 22.65 2.43
C GLY A 660 -18.01 22.74 1.40
N ASP A 661 -18.28 23.26 0.20
CA ASP A 661 -17.27 23.45 -0.84
C ASP A 661 -16.38 24.69 -0.61
N ALA A 662 -16.71 25.55 0.37
CA ALA A 662 -15.91 26.73 0.67
C ALA A 662 -14.59 26.34 1.36
N THR A 663 -13.50 26.95 0.91
CA THR A 663 -12.20 26.85 1.58
C THR A 663 -12.30 27.32 3.03
N ILE A 664 -11.70 26.56 3.95
CA ILE A 664 -11.74 26.88 5.37
C ILE A 664 -10.55 27.72 5.80
N THR A 665 -10.80 28.78 6.55
CA THR A 665 -9.74 29.55 7.22
C THR A 665 -9.29 28.84 8.51
N ARG A 666 -8.05 29.09 8.97
CA ARG A 666 -7.53 28.48 10.21
C ARG A 666 -8.39 28.80 11.43
N GLN A 667 -9.00 29.98 11.49
CA GLN A 667 -9.90 30.36 12.58
C GLN A 667 -11.27 29.67 12.53
N GLU A 668 -11.78 29.34 11.34
CA GLU A 668 -12.98 28.50 11.20
C GLU A 668 -12.68 27.03 11.52
N LEU A 669 -11.50 26.54 11.12
CA LEU A 669 -11.02 25.21 11.49
C LEU A 669 -10.91 25.08 13.01
N ALA A 670 -10.35 26.08 13.70
CA ALA A 670 -10.26 26.11 15.16
C ALA A 670 -11.64 25.97 15.83
N ILE A 671 -12.68 26.59 15.27
CA ILE A 671 -14.07 26.45 15.77
C ILE A 671 -14.56 25.01 15.62
N MET A 672 -14.41 24.41 14.44
CA MET A 672 -14.84 23.02 14.22
C MET A 672 -14.11 22.06 15.16
N LEU A 673 -12.79 22.23 15.34
CA LEU A 673 -12.00 21.42 16.26
C LEU A 673 -12.43 21.59 17.72
N THR A 674 -12.75 22.83 18.13
CA THR A 674 -13.22 23.09 19.50
C THR A 674 -14.59 22.48 19.74
N ASN A 675 -15.52 22.59 18.79
CA ASN A 675 -16.81 21.93 18.91
C ASN A 675 -16.68 20.40 18.91
N TYR A 676 -15.74 19.86 18.12
CA TYR A 676 -15.45 18.44 18.14
C TYR A 676 -14.81 17.99 19.46
N MET A 677 -13.89 18.78 20.05
CA MET A 677 -13.39 18.54 21.41
C MET A 677 -14.54 18.51 22.43
N ASN A 678 -15.50 19.43 22.33
CA ASN A 678 -16.68 19.43 23.18
C ASN A 678 -17.55 18.17 22.97
N PHE A 679 -17.74 17.73 21.73
CA PHE A 679 -18.43 16.48 21.41
C PHE A 679 -17.73 15.26 22.03
N LYS A 680 -16.39 15.25 22.07
CA LYS A 680 -15.59 14.20 22.72
C LYS A 680 -15.49 14.36 24.24
N ASP A 681 -16.25 15.27 24.84
CA ASP A 681 -16.20 15.63 26.27
C ASP A 681 -14.78 15.99 26.76
N MET A 682 -13.96 16.56 25.89
CA MET A 682 -12.58 16.94 26.20
C MET A 682 -12.54 18.33 26.81
N THR A 683 -11.81 18.51 27.90
CA THR A 683 -11.50 19.86 28.37
C THR A 683 -10.03 20.19 28.26
N ILE A 684 -9.76 21.24 27.49
CA ILE A 684 -8.42 21.72 27.25
C ILE A 684 -8.29 23.17 27.72
N LEU A 685 -7.14 23.48 28.31
CA LEU A 685 -6.83 24.85 28.72
C LEU A 685 -6.74 25.76 27.50
N LYS A 686 -7.52 26.83 27.51
CA LYS A 686 -7.42 27.91 26.52
C LYS A 686 -6.08 28.63 26.70
N ALA A 687 -5.22 28.63 25.69
CA ALA A 687 -4.00 29.42 25.70
C ALA A 687 -4.29 30.93 25.60
N SER A 688 -3.45 31.72 26.26
CA SER A 688 -3.40 33.16 25.99
C SER A 688 -2.77 33.40 24.62
N LEU A 689 -3.49 34.07 23.74
CA LEU A 689 -2.98 34.47 22.41
C LEU A 689 -2.02 35.66 22.48
N SER A 690 -1.71 36.20 23.66
CA SER A 690 -0.82 37.36 23.82
C SER A 690 0.62 37.14 23.31
N LYS A 691 1.06 35.87 23.23
CA LYS A 691 2.36 35.47 22.67
C LYS A 691 2.30 35.16 21.17
N VAL A 692 1.12 35.17 20.57
CA VAL A 692 0.92 34.99 19.14
C VAL A 692 1.06 36.34 18.44
N THR A 693 2.00 36.45 17.51
CA THR A 693 2.43 37.73 16.93
C THR A 693 1.34 38.42 16.09
N ASP A 694 0.43 37.64 15.53
CA ASP A 694 -0.69 38.12 14.70
C ASP A 694 -2.05 37.92 15.39
N ALA A 695 -2.08 37.83 16.71
CA ALA A 695 -3.31 37.64 17.49
C ALA A 695 -4.37 38.72 17.22
N SER A 696 -3.96 39.94 16.85
CA SER A 696 -4.88 41.03 16.50
C SER A 696 -5.67 40.77 15.21
N LEU A 697 -5.26 39.81 14.39
CA LEU A 697 -5.96 39.40 13.18
C LEU A 697 -7.02 38.32 13.44
N VAL A 698 -7.04 37.72 14.64
CA VAL A 698 -8.05 36.73 15.02
C VAL A 698 -9.37 37.45 15.21
N ALA A 699 -10.40 37.04 14.47
CA ALA A 699 -11.71 37.66 14.61
C ALA A 699 -12.27 37.42 16.02
N SER A 700 -13.01 38.39 16.57
CA SER A 700 -13.54 38.32 17.93
C SER A 700 -14.41 37.08 18.17
N TRP A 701 -15.15 36.62 17.16
CA TRP A 701 -15.98 35.43 17.20
C TRP A 701 -15.19 34.10 17.18
N ALA A 702 -13.91 34.12 16.79
CA ALA A 702 -13.02 32.95 16.76
C ALA A 702 -11.97 32.95 17.88
N ALA A 703 -11.86 34.03 18.66
CA ALA A 703 -10.78 34.22 19.62
C ALA A 703 -10.71 33.10 20.68
N ASP A 704 -11.86 32.63 21.15
CA ASP A 704 -11.93 31.55 22.13
C ASP A 704 -11.48 30.22 21.52
N ALA A 705 -12.07 29.83 20.38
CA ALA A 705 -11.73 28.61 19.66
C ALA A 705 -10.25 28.57 19.22
N MET A 706 -9.71 29.70 18.76
CA MET A 706 -8.27 29.80 18.44
C MET A 706 -7.40 29.62 19.68
N GLY A 707 -7.81 30.18 20.82
CA GLY A 707 -7.14 29.96 22.10
C GLY A 707 -7.14 28.49 22.54
N TYR A 708 -8.25 27.78 22.37
CA TYR A 708 -8.32 26.34 22.64
C TYR A 708 -7.47 25.52 21.68
N ALA A 709 -7.53 25.80 20.37
CA ALA A 709 -6.74 25.08 19.37
C ALA A 709 -5.23 25.27 19.56
N VAL A 710 -4.78 26.48 19.94
CA VAL A 710 -3.38 26.75 20.28
C VAL A 710 -3.00 26.09 21.62
N GLY A 711 -3.86 26.18 22.63
CA GLY A 711 -3.62 25.59 23.95
C GLY A 711 -3.56 24.06 23.94
N ALA A 712 -4.35 23.43 23.07
CA ALA A 712 -4.31 22.00 22.80
C ALA A 712 -3.09 21.57 21.96
N GLY A 713 -2.29 22.51 21.45
CA GLY A 713 -1.20 22.21 20.51
C GLY A 713 -1.66 21.73 19.13
N LEU A 714 -2.96 21.85 18.82
CA LEU A 714 -3.52 21.49 17.51
C LEU A 714 -3.05 22.47 16.43
N ILE A 715 -3.03 23.78 16.75
CA ILE A 715 -2.53 24.83 15.87
C ILE A 715 -1.34 25.52 16.55
N LYS A 716 -0.12 25.23 16.10
CA LYS A 716 1.10 25.88 16.62
C LYS A 716 1.48 27.17 15.87
N GLY A 717 1.05 27.30 14.62
CA GLY A 717 1.47 28.41 13.75
C GLY A 717 2.93 28.28 13.26
N ASN A 718 3.43 29.29 12.57
CA ASN A 718 4.81 29.36 12.06
C ASN A 718 5.48 30.64 12.57
N ASN A 719 6.68 30.52 13.15
CA ASN A 719 7.44 31.65 13.72
C ASN A 719 6.63 32.56 14.68
N GLY A 720 5.71 31.96 15.46
CA GLY A 720 4.87 32.67 16.43
C GLY A 720 3.58 33.29 15.86
N ALA A 721 3.29 33.15 14.56
CA ALA A 721 2.05 33.60 13.92
C ALA A 721 1.11 32.42 13.61
N VAL A 722 -0.19 32.56 13.87
CA VAL A 722 -1.21 31.51 13.62
C VAL A 722 -1.99 31.71 12.32
N ASN A 723 -1.81 32.85 11.64
CA ASN A 723 -2.42 33.22 10.37
C ASN A 723 -3.93 32.90 10.30
N PRO A 724 -4.76 33.53 11.15
CA PRO A 724 -6.14 33.12 11.39
C PRO A 724 -7.04 33.19 10.14
N GLY A 725 -6.82 34.17 9.27
CA GLY A 725 -7.54 34.30 7.99
C GLY A 725 -6.94 33.49 6.84
N GLY A 726 -5.75 32.90 7.03
CA GLY A 726 -5.14 32.02 6.04
C GLY A 726 -5.84 30.66 5.97
N THR A 727 -5.73 30.00 4.84
CA THR A 727 -6.33 28.69 4.58
C THR A 727 -5.42 27.55 5.06
N ALA A 728 -6.00 26.41 5.42
CA ALA A 728 -5.25 25.20 5.78
C ALA A 728 -4.96 24.32 4.56
N SER A 729 -3.76 23.76 4.49
CA SER A 729 -3.43 22.70 3.53
C SER A 729 -3.78 21.32 4.08
N ARG A 730 -3.79 20.30 3.22
CA ARG A 730 -4.04 18.91 3.63
C ARG A 730 -2.97 18.38 4.58
N ALA A 731 -1.70 18.70 4.38
CA ALA A 731 -0.62 18.37 5.33
C ALA A 731 -0.85 19.01 6.70
N GLU A 732 -1.28 20.26 6.74
CA GLU A 732 -1.60 20.94 8.00
C GLU A 732 -2.81 20.32 8.69
N LEU A 733 -3.85 19.95 7.95
CA LEU A 733 -5.00 19.22 8.51
C LEU A 733 -4.57 17.84 9.04
N ALA A 734 -3.76 17.09 8.30
CA ALA A 734 -3.22 15.82 8.77
C ALA A 734 -2.44 15.98 10.07
N GLN A 735 -1.57 17.00 10.15
CA GLN A 735 -0.83 17.31 11.37
C GLN A 735 -1.74 17.68 12.55
N VAL A 736 -2.79 18.46 12.30
CA VAL A 736 -3.79 18.79 13.30
C VAL A 736 -4.47 17.52 13.83
N LEU A 737 -4.89 16.62 12.95
CA LEU A 737 -5.59 15.38 13.32
C LEU A 737 -4.64 14.39 14.03
N TYR A 738 -3.39 14.32 13.60
CA TYR A 738 -2.34 13.54 14.27
C TYR A 738 -1.97 14.11 15.64
N ASN A 739 -2.02 15.43 15.83
CA ASN A 739 -1.89 16.02 17.16
C ASN A 739 -3.13 15.74 18.01
N PHE A 740 -4.33 15.79 17.40
CA PHE A 740 -5.58 15.48 18.08
C PHE A 740 -5.61 14.03 18.60
N SER A 741 -5.13 13.06 17.82
CA SER A 741 -5.11 11.65 18.23
C SER A 741 -4.21 11.37 19.43
N LYS A 742 -3.29 12.28 19.74
CA LYS A 742 -2.42 12.23 20.92
C LYS A 742 -3.05 12.88 22.16
N LEU A 743 -4.18 13.57 21.99
CA LEU A 743 -4.91 14.14 23.11
C LEU A 743 -5.66 13.04 23.84
N THR A 744 -5.46 12.94 25.15
CA THR A 744 -6.25 12.07 26.03
C THR A 744 -7.46 12.85 26.56
N PRO A 745 -8.70 12.30 26.51
CA PRO A 745 -9.85 12.93 27.14
C PRO A 745 -9.60 13.07 28.64
N THR A 746 -9.55 14.30 29.15
CA THR A 746 -9.48 14.58 30.59
C THR A 746 -10.34 15.77 30.97
N ALA A 747 -10.89 15.68 32.18
CA ALA A 747 -12.02 16.44 32.71
C ALA A 747 -11.78 17.95 32.87
N ALA A 748 -12.88 18.67 33.05
CA ALA A 748 -12.95 20.12 32.97
C ALA A 748 -12.10 20.92 33.96
N GLU A 749 -11.29 21.84 33.46
CA GLU A 749 -10.57 22.79 34.29
C GLU A 749 -11.18 24.20 34.25
N GLY A 750 -11.72 24.56 35.40
CA GLY A 750 -12.14 25.89 35.83
C GLY A 750 -12.39 25.95 37.34
N ALA A 751 -12.04 24.90 38.10
CA ALA A 751 -12.00 24.98 39.54
C ALA A 751 -10.67 25.64 39.94
N ALA A 752 -10.70 26.61 40.87
CA ALA A 752 -9.50 26.96 41.62
C ALA A 752 -8.84 25.65 42.06
N THR A 753 -7.52 25.50 41.88
CA THR A 753 -6.81 24.28 42.31
C THR A 753 -7.17 24.03 43.77
N VAL A 754 -8.02 23.04 44.01
CA VAL A 754 -8.44 22.68 45.35
C VAL A 754 -7.22 22.04 45.99
N ALA A 755 -6.96 22.36 47.25
CA ALA A 755 -5.94 21.66 48.00
C ALA A 755 -6.25 20.16 47.96
N VAL A 756 -5.30 19.36 47.51
CA VAL A 756 -5.46 17.91 47.50
C VAL A 756 -4.94 17.39 48.83
N GLU A 757 -5.85 16.81 49.61
CA GLU A 757 -5.55 16.25 50.93
C GLU A 757 -5.48 14.73 50.87
N GLY A 758 -4.60 14.17 51.67
CA GLY A 758 -4.41 12.75 51.83
C GLY A 758 -3.53 12.47 53.03
N LYS A 759 -2.86 11.33 53.02
CA LYS A 759 -2.03 10.86 54.11
C LYS A 759 -0.93 9.94 53.60
N VAL A 760 0.16 9.89 54.34
CA VAL A 760 1.25 8.95 54.10
C VAL A 760 0.75 7.53 54.36
N THR A 761 0.72 6.67 53.35
CA THR A 761 0.28 5.27 53.46
C THR A 761 1.43 4.32 53.71
N ALA A 762 2.61 4.63 53.18
CA ALA A 762 3.83 3.90 53.42
C ALA A 762 5.05 4.83 53.34
N ILE A 763 6.14 4.40 53.96
CA ILE A 763 7.45 5.01 53.79
C ILE A 763 8.33 3.94 53.15
N GLU A 764 8.78 4.22 51.93
CA GLU A 764 9.64 3.30 51.18
C GLU A 764 10.98 3.09 51.88
N LYS A 765 11.71 2.04 51.49
CA LYS A 765 13.04 1.69 52.04
C LYS A 765 14.03 2.86 52.06
N TYR A 766 13.90 3.82 51.14
CA TYR A 766 14.79 4.98 51.01
C TYR A 766 14.21 6.26 51.61
N GLY A 767 13.08 6.18 52.31
CA GLY A 767 12.49 7.33 53.00
C GLY A 767 11.54 8.17 52.15
N ASN A 768 11.14 7.69 50.96
CA ASN A 768 10.10 8.33 50.15
C ASN A 768 8.72 8.08 50.77
N LEU A 769 7.82 9.05 50.66
CA LEU A 769 6.48 8.94 51.19
C LEU A 769 5.53 8.51 50.06
N ASP A 770 4.94 7.33 50.19
CA ASP A 770 3.79 6.93 49.38
C ASP A 770 2.54 7.57 49.97
N LEU A 771 1.73 8.20 49.14
CA LEU A 771 0.49 8.84 49.55
C LEU A 771 -0.73 8.00 49.16
N ASP A 772 -1.89 8.23 49.77
CA ASP A 772 -3.19 7.78 49.24
C ASP A 772 -3.78 8.76 48.21
N ILE A 773 -2.98 9.68 47.71
CA ILE A 773 -3.36 10.65 46.69
C ILE A 773 -2.99 10.09 45.32
N MET A 774 -3.97 9.82 44.46
CA MET A 774 -3.66 9.39 43.09
C MET A 774 -3.13 10.56 42.25
N ALA A 775 -2.15 10.32 41.39
CA ALA A 775 -1.61 11.34 40.49
C ALA A 775 -2.70 11.93 39.58
N ILE A 776 -3.60 11.07 39.09
CA ILE A 776 -4.76 11.49 38.31
C ILE A 776 -5.68 12.44 39.08
N ASN A 777 -5.73 12.37 40.41
CA ASN A 777 -6.53 13.29 41.22
C ASN A 777 -5.88 14.68 41.30
N LEU A 778 -4.56 14.79 41.22
CA LEU A 778 -3.88 16.08 41.07
C LEU A 778 -4.17 16.66 39.68
N TYR A 779 -4.06 15.88 38.62
CA TYR A 779 -4.37 16.39 37.27
C TYR A 779 -5.85 16.76 37.11
N ALA A 780 -6.76 15.96 37.67
CA ALA A 780 -8.19 16.27 37.71
C ALA A 780 -8.50 17.51 38.59
N ALA A 781 -7.66 17.78 39.59
CA ALA A 781 -7.75 18.99 40.41
C ALA A 781 -7.08 20.22 39.76
N GLY A 782 -6.54 20.10 38.55
CA GLY A 782 -5.99 21.21 37.77
C GLY A 782 -4.47 21.38 37.82
N TYR A 783 -3.75 20.51 38.51
CA TYR A 783 -2.28 20.56 38.54
C TYR A 783 -1.70 20.00 37.22
N ARG A 784 -0.47 20.36 36.85
CA ARG A 784 0.26 19.86 35.67
C ARG A 784 1.73 19.58 36.00
N ALA A 785 2.36 18.66 35.25
CA ALA A 785 3.79 18.44 35.35
C ALA A 785 4.57 19.73 34.99
N GLY A 786 5.58 20.06 35.78
CA GLY A 786 6.29 21.36 35.72
C GLY A 786 5.67 22.45 36.59
N ASP A 787 4.56 22.20 37.29
CA ASP A 787 4.08 23.09 38.36
C ASP A 787 4.99 23.01 39.59
N VAL A 788 5.06 24.10 40.36
CA VAL A 788 5.61 24.08 41.72
C VAL A 788 4.46 24.00 42.70
N VAL A 789 4.46 22.97 43.56
CA VAL A 789 3.45 22.72 44.59
C VAL A 789 4.05 22.91 45.98
N THR A 790 3.25 23.44 46.91
CA THR A 790 3.56 23.43 48.33
C THR A 790 2.94 22.17 48.93
N VAL A 791 3.78 21.26 49.45
CA VAL A 791 3.36 20.06 50.16
C VAL A 791 3.51 20.30 51.65
N THR A 792 2.41 20.22 52.38
CA THR A 792 2.38 20.26 53.84
C THR A 792 2.26 18.85 54.40
N VAL A 793 3.27 18.37 55.12
CA VAL A 793 3.31 17.03 55.74
C VAL A 793 4.08 17.07 57.05
N GLY A 794 3.54 16.42 58.10
CA GLY A 794 4.19 16.38 59.42
C GLY A 794 4.45 17.76 60.05
N GLY A 795 3.68 18.78 59.68
CA GLY A 795 3.86 20.17 60.12
C GLY A 795 4.87 20.99 59.32
N ASN A 796 5.52 20.40 58.31
CA ASN A 796 6.44 21.11 57.40
C ASN A 796 5.72 21.46 56.11
N ALA A 797 5.82 22.72 55.66
CA ALA A 797 5.35 23.17 54.35
C ALA A 797 6.56 23.39 53.44
N LEU A 798 6.64 22.61 52.36
CA LEU A 798 7.82 22.53 51.49
C LEU A 798 7.41 22.70 50.03
N ASP A 799 8.16 23.51 49.30
CA ASP A 799 7.91 23.73 47.89
C ASP A 799 8.73 22.79 47.02
N MET A 800 8.08 22.13 46.08
CA MET A 800 8.71 21.17 45.20
C MET A 800 8.00 21.11 43.85
N PRO A 801 8.71 20.77 42.77
CA PRO A 801 8.10 20.58 41.47
C PRO A 801 7.27 19.29 41.42
N LEU A 802 6.16 19.34 40.67
CA LEU A 802 5.39 18.18 40.24
C LEU A 802 6.02 17.63 38.96
N CYS A 803 6.58 16.43 39.02
CA CYS A 803 7.33 15.81 37.91
C CYS A 803 6.88 14.35 37.69
N THR A 804 7.36 13.72 36.61
CA THR A 804 7.00 12.33 36.27
C THR A 804 8.09 11.33 36.64
N ASN A 805 9.32 11.79 36.85
CA ASN A 805 10.47 10.97 37.22
C ASN A 805 11.38 11.65 38.26
N TYR A 806 12.17 10.85 38.99
CA TYR A 806 13.20 11.38 39.88
C TYR A 806 14.30 12.13 39.13
N SER A 807 14.58 11.74 37.89
CA SER A 807 15.56 12.38 37.01
C SER A 807 15.17 13.77 36.52
N ASP A 808 13.92 14.17 36.74
CA ASP A 808 13.42 15.48 36.30
C ASP A 808 13.87 16.61 37.22
N VAL A 809 14.53 16.28 38.34
CA VAL A 809 15.12 17.24 39.28
C VAL A 809 16.55 16.84 39.61
N ASP A 810 17.37 17.81 40.01
CA ASP A 810 18.74 17.54 40.44
C ASP A 810 18.80 16.67 41.70
N THR A 811 19.88 15.89 41.85
CA THR A 811 20.16 15.10 43.06
C THR A 811 20.13 15.99 44.31
N GLY A 812 19.38 15.57 45.33
CA GLY A 812 19.16 16.32 46.56
C GLY A 812 17.96 17.28 46.53
N SER A 813 17.28 17.44 45.39
CA SER A 813 16.07 18.28 45.28
C SER A 813 14.83 17.56 45.78
N LEU A 814 13.87 18.32 46.31
CA LEU A 814 12.54 17.81 46.64
C LEU A 814 11.75 17.58 45.35
N VAL A 815 10.86 16.59 45.34
CA VAL A 815 9.97 16.31 44.21
C VAL A 815 8.65 15.71 44.67
N ALA A 816 7.56 16.19 44.08
CA ALA A 816 6.28 15.51 44.07
C ALA A 816 6.20 14.73 42.76
N ARG A 817 6.30 13.41 42.81
CA ARG A 817 6.44 12.57 41.63
C ARG A 817 5.14 11.84 41.31
N ASP A 818 4.67 11.99 40.08
CA ASP A 818 3.70 11.10 39.46
C ASP A 818 4.38 9.77 39.10
N ALA A 819 4.00 8.69 39.77
CA ALA A 819 4.60 7.36 39.60
C ALA A 819 3.82 6.45 38.63
N THR A 820 2.86 6.96 37.87
CA THR A 820 1.96 6.18 36.99
C THR A 820 2.70 5.36 35.93
N ALA A 821 3.79 5.89 35.37
CA ALA A 821 4.67 5.16 34.44
C ALA A 821 5.39 3.95 35.07
N SER A 822 5.43 3.87 36.41
CA SER A 822 6.05 2.80 37.20
C SER A 822 5.02 1.92 37.93
N SER A 823 3.79 1.80 37.39
CA SER A 823 2.70 0.93 37.86
C SER A 823 2.09 1.25 39.24
N SER A 824 2.40 2.43 39.83
CA SER A 824 1.69 2.96 41.00
C SER A 824 0.80 4.13 40.58
N PRO A 825 -0.52 4.10 40.86
CA PRO A 825 -1.40 5.23 40.54
C PRO A 825 -1.25 6.42 41.51
N TYR A 826 -0.42 6.28 42.56
CA TYR A 826 -0.30 7.22 43.68
C TYR A 826 0.89 8.17 43.55
N LEU A 827 0.76 9.36 44.14
CA LEU A 827 1.82 10.37 44.24
C LEU A 827 2.87 9.95 45.27
N ILE A 828 4.12 10.28 44.97
CA ILE A 828 5.25 10.04 45.87
C ILE A 828 5.94 11.36 46.20
N ILE A 829 6.20 11.59 47.48
CA ILE A 829 6.98 12.74 47.96
C ILE A 829 8.37 12.28 48.36
N ALA A 830 9.39 12.90 47.77
CA ALA A 830 10.76 12.45 47.91
C ALA A 830 11.78 13.58 47.92
N ILE A 831 12.99 13.24 48.36
CA ILE A 831 14.22 13.94 48.01
C ILE A 831 14.90 13.04 46.98
N ASN A 832 15.18 13.54 45.77
CA ASN A 832 15.90 12.75 44.77
C ASN A 832 17.24 12.28 45.34
N MET A 833 17.44 10.95 45.44
CA MET A 833 18.59 10.31 46.08
C MET A 833 18.81 10.69 47.57
N GLY A 834 17.74 11.04 48.29
CA GLY A 834 17.76 11.35 49.72
C GLY A 834 16.66 10.63 50.50
N ASP A 835 16.60 10.89 51.81
CA ASP A 835 15.63 10.27 52.73
C ASP A 835 14.69 11.35 53.27
N PHE A 836 13.51 11.47 52.65
CA PHE A 836 12.54 12.53 52.98
C PHE A 836 11.96 12.35 54.38
N ALA A 837 11.49 11.14 54.71
CA ALA A 837 10.88 10.81 55.99
C ALA A 837 11.81 11.10 57.17
N LYS A 838 13.09 10.71 57.08
CA LYS A 838 14.08 11.00 58.13
C LYS A 838 14.43 12.48 58.20
N THR A 839 14.51 13.17 57.06
CA THR A 839 14.90 14.58 57.00
C THR A 839 13.83 15.48 57.62
N TYR A 840 12.55 15.19 57.36
CA TYR A 840 11.43 16.03 57.82
C TYR A 840 10.59 15.40 58.94
N GLY A 841 10.99 14.23 59.44
CA GLY A 841 10.35 13.56 60.57
C GLY A 841 8.93 13.05 60.27
N SER A 842 8.65 12.66 59.03
CA SER A 842 7.33 12.18 58.61
C SER A 842 7.09 10.71 58.99
N ALA A 843 5.86 10.38 59.37
CA ALA A 843 5.42 9.04 59.74
C ALA A 843 4.24 8.56 58.90
N VAL A 844 4.06 7.24 58.80
CA VAL A 844 2.85 6.66 58.19
C VAL A 844 1.62 7.13 58.96
N GLY A 845 0.63 7.65 58.24
CA GLY A 845 -0.58 8.24 58.78
C GLY A 845 -0.56 9.77 58.90
N ASP A 846 0.58 10.44 58.68
CA ASP A 846 0.64 11.90 58.67
C ASP A 846 -0.26 12.47 57.57
N ALA A 847 -1.04 13.50 57.91
CA ALA A 847 -1.86 14.22 56.95
C ALA A 847 -0.96 14.98 55.97
N VAL A 848 -1.30 14.89 54.68
CA VAL A 848 -0.64 15.58 53.59
C VAL A 848 -1.63 16.51 52.91
N LYS A 849 -1.21 17.74 52.65
CA LYS A 849 -1.97 18.72 51.87
C LYS A 849 -1.09 19.29 50.78
N ILE A 850 -1.55 19.23 49.53
CA ILE A 850 -0.83 19.73 48.36
C ILE A 850 -1.60 20.92 47.79
N GLU A 851 -0.91 22.04 47.65
CA GLU A 851 -1.46 23.30 47.13
C GLU A 851 -0.60 23.84 45.99
N LEU A 852 -1.23 24.43 44.98
CA LEU A 852 -0.50 25.02 43.87
C LEU A 852 0.21 26.29 44.36
N LYS A 853 1.54 26.32 44.26
CA LYS A 853 2.31 27.53 44.54
C LYS A 853 2.51 28.36 43.28
N THR A 854 2.96 27.73 42.20
CA THR A 854 3.26 28.42 40.94
C THR A 854 2.99 27.49 39.76
N ALA A 855 1.95 27.80 39.00
CA ALA A 855 1.67 27.12 37.73
C ALA A 855 2.86 27.27 36.77
N ALA A 856 3.28 26.17 36.16
CA ALA A 856 4.41 26.05 35.25
C ALA A 856 5.74 26.62 35.79
N GLY A 857 5.90 26.74 37.11
CA GLY A 857 7.06 27.37 37.74
C GLY A 857 8.38 26.62 37.58
N TYR A 858 8.34 25.36 37.15
CA TYR A 858 9.48 24.48 36.90
C TYR A 858 9.41 23.84 35.49
N LEU A 859 8.53 24.35 34.63
CA LEU A 859 8.24 23.72 33.33
C LEU A 859 9.47 23.73 32.40
N ALA A 860 10.25 24.81 32.40
CA ALA A 860 11.42 24.93 31.53
C ALA A 860 12.54 23.94 31.92
N GLU A 861 12.79 23.79 33.21
CA GLU A 861 13.72 22.81 33.77
C GLU A 861 13.21 21.39 33.51
N TYR A 862 11.94 21.12 33.79
CA TYR A 862 11.29 19.84 33.49
C TYR A 862 11.45 19.44 32.02
N GLU A 863 11.16 20.35 31.08
CA GLU A 863 11.33 20.14 29.64
C GLU A 863 12.79 19.91 29.24
N ALA A 864 13.74 20.61 29.86
CA ALA A 864 15.16 20.39 29.64
C ALA A 864 15.61 19.00 30.13
N HIS A 865 15.04 18.50 31.22
CA HIS A 865 15.27 17.14 31.72
C HIS A 865 14.59 16.06 30.86
N GLN A 866 13.62 16.42 30.01
CA GLN A 866 12.99 15.50 29.05
C GLN A 866 13.83 15.25 27.78
N VAL A 867 14.98 15.90 27.62
CA VAL A 867 15.88 15.66 26.48
C VAL A 867 16.49 14.27 26.61
N LYS A 868 16.03 13.34 25.77
CA LYS A 868 16.50 11.94 25.78
C LYS A 868 17.69 11.78 24.84
N ARG A 869 18.73 11.10 25.34
CA ARG A 869 19.75 10.50 24.47
C ARG A 869 19.11 9.40 23.61
N THR A 870 19.48 9.32 22.35
CA THR A 870 18.99 8.28 21.43
C THR A 870 20.01 7.15 21.29
N ASN A 871 19.57 5.95 20.94
CA ASN A 871 20.47 4.82 20.64
C ASN A 871 20.54 4.52 19.13
N ASP A 872 19.94 5.37 18.30
CA ASP A 872 20.18 5.36 16.87
C ASP A 872 21.56 5.95 16.59
N ARG A 873 22.35 5.24 15.79
CA ARG A 873 23.65 5.73 15.32
C ARG A 873 23.49 6.99 14.48
N SER A 874 22.42 7.12 13.70
CA SER A 874 22.21 8.20 12.73
C SER A 874 22.18 9.61 13.38
N ASP A 875 21.73 9.69 14.64
CA ASP A 875 21.61 10.94 15.40
C ASP A 875 22.95 11.57 15.82
N TYR A 876 24.08 10.89 15.59
CA TYR A 876 25.39 11.32 16.04
C TYR A 876 26.33 11.59 14.86
N SER A 877 27.14 12.64 14.99
CA SER A 877 28.04 13.10 13.91
C SER A 877 29.19 12.14 13.58
N SER A 878 29.48 11.15 14.44
CA SER A 878 30.51 10.13 14.18
C SER A 878 30.36 8.90 15.09
N ASP A 879 30.98 7.79 14.68
CA ASP A 879 31.06 6.54 15.45
C ASP A 879 31.72 6.78 16.81
N ALA A 880 32.75 7.64 16.86
CA ALA A 880 33.44 8.01 18.08
C ALA A 880 32.53 8.76 19.07
N VAL A 881 31.64 9.62 18.57
CA VAL A 881 30.67 10.34 19.40
C VAL A 881 29.58 9.38 19.90
N PHE A 882 29.04 8.53 19.03
CA PHE A 882 28.03 7.54 19.39
C PHE A 882 28.54 6.52 20.43
N ALA A 883 29.72 5.96 20.20
CA ALA A 883 30.37 4.99 21.10
C ALA A 883 31.11 5.63 22.29
N ASN A 884 31.03 6.96 22.42
CA ASN A 884 31.66 7.77 23.47
C ASN A 884 33.17 7.53 23.64
N PHE A 885 33.91 7.35 22.54
CA PHE A 885 35.37 7.32 22.58
C PHE A 885 35.92 8.72 22.85
N ARG A 886 36.90 8.79 23.74
CA ARG A 886 37.64 10.01 24.07
C ARG A 886 39.12 9.69 24.06
N GLU A 887 39.88 10.45 23.29
CA GLU A 887 41.32 10.36 23.26
C GLU A 887 41.90 10.81 24.62
N ILE A 888 42.92 10.10 25.10
CA ILE A 888 43.70 10.46 26.27
C ILE A 888 45.07 10.95 25.80
N ALA A 889 45.31 12.25 25.96
CA ALA A 889 46.62 12.85 25.81
C ALA A 889 47.11 13.32 27.20
N LEU A 890 48.02 12.56 27.80
CA LEU A 890 48.64 12.90 29.09
C LEU A 890 50.12 12.49 29.09
N GLY A 891 51.01 13.42 29.45
CA GLY A 891 52.46 13.18 29.46
C GLY A 891 53.02 12.99 28.05
N ASP A 892 53.90 12.00 27.88
CA ASP A 892 54.55 11.67 26.61
C ASP A 892 53.70 10.75 25.70
N ILE A 893 52.41 10.55 26.04
CA ILE A 893 51.50 9.75 25.22
C ILE A 893 51.05 10.60 24.03
N ALA A 894 51.49 10.18 22.83
CA ALA A 894 51.14 10.86 21.59
C ALA A 894 49.63 10.77 21.30
N PRO A 895 49.07 11.76 20.60
CA PRO A 895 47.71 11.69 20.06
C PRO A 895 47.47 10.38 19.29
N GLY A 896 46.31 9.77 19.48
CA GLY A 896 45.89 8.53 18.84
C GLY A 896 46.46 7.24 19.44
N VAL A 897 47.20 7.32 20.55
CA VAL A 897 47.81 6.13 21.19
C VAL A 897 46.91 5.51 22.25
N LEU A 898 46.15 6.31 23.00
CA LEU A 898 45.32 5.84 24.12
C LEU A 898 43.92 6.45 24.06
N TYR A 899 42.89 5.62 24.23
CA TYR A 899 41.48 6.04 24.23
C TYR A 899 40.76 5.49 25.46
N ARG A 900 39.80 6.27 25.98
CA ARG A 900 38.80 5.81 26.96
C ARG A 900 37.42 5.77 26.33
N THR A 901 36.58 4.87 26.81
CA THR A 901 35.15 4.78 26.44
C THR A 901 34.34 4.37 27.66
N SER A 902 33.11 4.88 27.78
CA SER A 902 32.18 4.53 28.86
C SER A 902 31.37 3.28 28.60
N SER A 903 31.40 2.75 27.38
CA SER A 903 30.43 1.74 26.91
C SER A 903 30.96 0.34 26.62
N PRO A 904 32.24 -0.04 26.75
CA PRO A 904 32.67 -1.34 26.21
C PRO A 904 32.17 -2.53 27.03
N ILE A 905 31.74 -2.31 28.28
CA ILE A 905 31.31 -3.39 29.18
C ILE A 905 29.87 -3.23 29.70
N ASN A 906 29.36 -1.99 29.81
CA ASN A 906 28.04 -1.73 30.36
C ASN A 906 26.96 -1.91 29.27
N PRO A 907 26.10 -2.95 29.35
CA PRO A 907 25.09 -3.22 28.33
C PRO A 907 23.83 -2.36 28.45
N GLU A 908 23.64 -1.61 29.54
CA GLU A 908 22.39 -0.89 29.88
C GLU A 908 21.90 0.09 28.81
N ILE A 909 22.78 0.54 27.91
CA ILE A 909 22.44 1.51 26.86
C ILE A 909 22.55 0.95 25.44
N GLY A 910 22.76 -0.37 25.26
CA GLY A 910 22.81 -1.03 23.95
C GLY A 910 24.01 -0.69 23.06
N ARG A 911 24.94 0.15 23.53
CA ARG A 911 26.11 0.59 22.74
C ARG A 911 27.35 -0.29 22.92
N ALA A 912 27.32 -1.24 23.85
CA ALA A 912 28.46 -2.10 24.17
C ALA A 912 28.86 -3.00 23.01
N ALA A 913 27.90 -3.65 22.35
CA ALA A 913 28.17 -4.46 21.15
C ALA A 913 28.76 -3.63 20.01
N TYR A 914 28.28 -2.40 19.83
CA TYR A 914 28.79 -1.49 18.80
C TYR A 914 30.21 -1.02 19.12
N ALA A 915 30.47 -0.60 20.35
CA ALA A 915 31.82 -0.24 20.82
C ALA A 915 32.79 -1.43 20.74
N ASN A 916 32.33 -2.65 21.04
CA ASN A 916 33.11 -3.88 20.92
C ASN A 916 33.60 -4.11 19.48
N LYS A 917 32.70 -3.99 18.49
CA LYS A 917 33.07 -4.11 17.06
C LYS A 917 34.09 -3.05 16.64
N LEU A 918 33.97 -1.83 17.16
CA LEU A 918 34.90 -0.75 16.83
C LEU A 918 36.29 -0.96 17.44
N ILE A 919 36.40 -1.39 18.70
CA ILE A 919 37.72 -1.67 19.30
C ILE A 919 38.40 -2.87 18.66
N GLU A 920 37.63 -3.87 18.22
CA GLU A 920 38.12 -5.03 17.47
C GLU A 920 38.63 -4.61 16.08
N ALA A 921 37.85 -3.84 15.33
CA ALA A 921 38.24 -3.33 14.02
C ALA A 921 39.46 -2.40 14.08
N ALA A 922 39.58 -1.60 15.15
CA ALA A 922 40.71 -0.70 15.38
C ALA A 922 41.95 -1.41 15.95
N GLY A 923 41.88 -2.71 16.27
CA GLY A 923 42.99 -3.48 16.82
C GLY A 923 43.45 -2.99 18.20
N VAL A 924 42.53 -2.49 19.02
CA VAL A 924 42.84 -1.99 20.37
C VAL A 924 43.31 -3.14 21.25
N ALA A 925 44.59 -3.11 21.62
CA ALA A 925 45.23 -4.18 22.38
C ALA A 925 45.10 -4.03 23.91
N THR A 926 44.69 -2.88 24.42
CA THR A 926 44.56 -2.62 25.86
C THR A 926 43.42 -1.64 26.14
N VAL A 927 42.59 -1.92 27.15
CA VAL A 927 41.48 -1.03 27.54
C VAL A 927 41.57 -0.64 29.01
N ILE A 928 41.45 0.67 29.28
CA ILE A 928 41.24 1.19 30.63
C ILE A 928 39.74 1.23 30.90
N ASN A 929 39.26 0.43 31.84
CA ASN A 929 37.86 0.38 32.24
C ASN A 929 37.58 1.42 33.33
N LEU A 930 36.39 2.04 33.28
CA LEU A 930 35.88 2.91 34.34
C LEU A 930 35.46 2.16 35.60
N ALA A 931 35.25 0.84 35.53
CA ALA A 931 35.03 0.00 36.69
C ALA A 931 36.15 0.19 37.73
N ASP A 932 35.77 0.41 38.99
CA ASP A 932 36.73 0.63 40.06
C ASP A 932 37.49 -0.67 40.36
N ALA A 933 36.85 -1.83 40.33
CA ALA A 933 37.52 -3.10 40.66
C ALA A 933 37.29 -4.20 39.60
N ALA A 934 38.14 -5.23 39.61
CA ALA A 934 38.01 -6.39 38.74
C ALA A 934 36.68 -7.13 38.98
N GLU A 935 36.19 -7.11 40.22
CA GLU A 935 34.93 -7.70 40.62
C GLU A 935 33.72 -7.05 39.91
N ASP A 936 33.78 -5.74 39.60
CA ASP A 936 32.73 -5.05 38.84
C ASP A 936 32.74 -5.49 37.37
N ILE A 937 33.94 -5.69 36.81
CA ILE A 937 34.15 -6.18 35.45
C ILE A 937 33.63 -7.61 35.32
N ASP A 938 33.98 -8.47 36.28
CA ASP A 938 33.48 -9.85 36.36
C ASP A 938 31.95 -9.87 36.45
N GLY A 939 31.37 -8.94 37.22
CA GLY A 939 29.91 -8.77 37.33
C GLY A 939 29.23 -8.47 35.99
N TYR A 940 29.80 -7.59 35.17
CA TYR A 940 29.27 -7.31 33.84
C TYR A 940 29.49 -8.46 32.86
N ILE A 941 30.64 -9.15 32.91
CA ILE A 941 30.92 -10.31 32.03
C ILE A 941 30.00 -11.49 32.34
N ALA A 942 29.62 -11.66 33.61
CA ALA A 942 28.72 -12.71 34.05
C ALA A 942 27.23 -12.42 33.75
N ALA A 943 26.89 -11.21 33.32
CA ALA A 943 25.51 -10.85 33.00
C ALA A 943 25.10 -11.42 31.63
N ASP A 944 23.88 -11.97 31.54
CA ASP A 944 23.31 -12.50 30.27
C ASP A 944 23.21 -11.44 29.17
N SER A 945 23.19 -10.15 29.54
CA SER A 945 23.15 -9.01 28.63
C SER A 945 24.53 -8.57 28.11
N PHE A 946 25.61 -9.26 28.50
CA PHE A 946 26.97 -8.94 28.07
C PHE A 946 27.17 -9.20 26.57
N ALA A 947 27.49 -8.15 25.81
CA ALA A 947 27.56 -8.23 24.35
C ALA A 947 28.91 -7.79 23.76
N SER A 948 29.99 -7.94 24.54
CA SER A 948 31.33 -7.46 24.16
C SER A 948 32.40 -8.57 24.17
N PRO A 949 32.33 -9.55 23.25
CA PRO A 949 33.21 -10.72 23.26
C PRO A 949 34.70 -10.39 23.04
N TYR A 950 35.02 -9.40 22.22
CA TYR A 950 36.40 -8.97 22.01
C TYR A 950 36.97 -8.31 23.27
N TYR A 951 36.18 -7.44 23.91
CA TYR A 951 36.54 -6.88 25.22
C TYR A 951 36.79 -7.95 26.28
N LYS A 952 35.93 -8.98 26.35
CA LYS A 952 36.12 -10.12 27.25
C LYS A 952 37.42 -10.87 26.97
N SER A 953 37.75 -11.09 25.69
CA SER A 953 39.02 -11.73 25.32
C SER A 953 40.23 -10.92 25.77
N LEU A 954 40.16 -9.59 25.72
CA LEU A 954 41.21 -8.71 26.24
C LEU A 954 41.32 -8.81 27.76
N TYR A 955 40.19 -8.90 28.48
CA TYR A 955 40.18 -9.05 29.93
C TYR A 955 40.75 -10.40 30.38
N GLU A 956 40.34 -11.50 29.75
CA GLU A 956 40.88 -12.85 30.01
C GLU A 956 42.38 -12.95 29.68
N ALA A 957 42.86 -12.17 28.71
CA ALA A 957 44.27 -12.04 28.38
C ALA A 957 45.07 -11.12 29.33
N GLY A 958 44.43 -10.49 30.31
CA GLY A 958 45.07 -9.55 31.25
C GLY A 958 45.35 -8.16 30.66
N SER A 959 44.74 -7.83 29.52
CA SER A 959 44.93 -6.57 28.77
C SER A 959 43.87 -5.51 29.09
N VAL A 960 43.13 -5.68 30.18
CA VAL A 960 42.14 -4.71 30.66
C VAL A 960 42.52 -4.28 32.06
N VAL A 961 42.60 -2.97 32.25
CA VAL A 961 43.00 -2.36 33.53
C VAL A 961 41.79 -1.66 34.13
N ALA A 962 41.35 -2.12 35.30
CA ALA A 962 40.34 -1.43 36.10
C ALA A 962 40.88 -0.09 36.61
N LEU A 963 40.01 0.90 36.79
CA LEU A 963 40.38 2.28 37.11
C LEU A 963 41.19 2.36 38.43
N ASN A 964 40.88 1.50 39.41
CA ASN A 964 41.53 1.51 40.72
C ASN A 964 42.74 0.57 40.84
N MET A 965 43.21 -0.06 39.75
CA MET A 965 44.37 -0.95 39.83
C MET A 965 45.70 -0.23 39.54
N GLY A 966 46.15 0.51 40.55
CA GLY A 966 47.56 0.48 40.95
C GLY A 966 48.57 1.17 40.05
N VAL A 967 48.42 2.47 39.76
CA VAL A 967 49.60 3.33 39.61
C VAL A 967 50.12 3.58 41.02
N PRO A 968 51.25 2.99 41.45
CA PRO A 968 51.93 3.48 42.64
C PRO A 968 52.42 4.89 42.29
N ALA A 969 51.70 5.92 42.75
CA ALA A 969 52.32 7.21 42.94
C ALA A 969 53.51 6.97 43.86
N HIS A 970 54.72 7.22 43.35
CA HIS A 970 55.97 7.06 44.06
C HIS A 970 55.85 7.62 45.49
N GLY A 971 55.82 6.74 46.51
CA GLY A 971 55.76 7.18 47.92
C GLY A 971 54.98 6.26 48.85
N SER A 972 55.56 5.12 49.20
CA SER A 972 55.16 4.34 50.38
C SER A 972 55.17 5.20 51.64
N GLN A 973 54.12 5.16 52.47
CA GLN A 973 54.14 4.63 53.85
C GLN A 973 52.80 4.81 54.60
N ASN A 974 52.39 3.74 55.30
CA ASN A 974 51.50 3.66 56.47
C ASN A 974 49.97 3.46 56.33
N LYS A 975 49.60 2.16 56.32
CA LYS A 975 48.86 1.42 57.39
C LYS A 975 47.43 1.85 57.83
N ARG A 976 46.52 0.87 57.60
CA ARG A 976 45.57 0.19 58.53
C ARG A 976 44.12 0.68 58.69
N HIS A 977 43.24 -0.26 58.34
CA HIS A 977 42.00 -0.71 59.02
C HIS A 977 40.75 0.18 59.12
N ALA A 978 39.72 -0.30 58.40
CA ALA A 978 38.41 -0.76 58.90
C ALA A 978 37.37 0.23 59.44
N GLN A 979 36.14 0.00 58.94
CA GLN A 979 34.80 0.38 59.44
C GLN A 979 34.24 1.76 59.06
N SER A 980 32.97 1.72 58.60
CA SER A 980 32.08 2.83 58.20
C SER A 980 31.71 3.75 59.40
N PRO A 981 30.94 4.87 59.27
CA PRO A 981 30.09 5.32 58.16
C PRO A 981 30.34 6.77 57.68
N ARG A 982 29.80 7.06 56.49
CA ARG A 982 29.82 8.35 55.80
C ARG A 982 29.17 9.45 56.65
N GLN A 983 29.92 10.52 56.90
CA GLN A 983 29.40 11.88 57.01
C GLN A 983 30.36 12.88 56.32
N ASN A 984 29.73 13.74 55.52
CA ASN A 984 30.10 15.09 55.11
C ASN A 984 31.39 15.33 54.29
N GLY A 985 31.17 15.57 52.99
CA GLY A 985 31.40 16.86 52.34
C GLY A 985 32.85 17.34 52.15
N GLY A 986 33.23 17.55 50.89
CA GLY A 986 34.31 18.47 50.52
C GLY A 986 35.12 18.07 49.28
N ASP A 987 34.79 18.73 48.17
CA ASP A 987 35.68 19.15 47.08
C ASP A 987 36.35 18.10 46.17
N PHE A 988 35.69 17.84 45.03
CA PHE A 988 36.38 17.93 43.74
C PHE A 988 35.57 18.83 42.79
N LEU A 989 36.19 19.95 42.43
CA LEU A 989 35.72 20.97 41.51
C LEU A 989 35.51 20.40 40.09
N TYR A 990 34.27 20.33 39.62
CA TYR A 990 33.96 20.35 38.18
C TYR A 990 33.26 21.68 37.85
N LYS A 991 34.04 22.65 37.37
CA LYS A 991 33.51 23.85 36.72
C LYS A 991 32.99 23.45 35.33
N GLY A 992 31.68 23.29 35.21
CA GLY A 992 30.96 23.10 33.95
C GLY A 992 29.86 24.13 33.78
N GLY A 993 30.19 25.42 33.85
CA GLY A 993 29.28 26.51 33.53
C GLY A 993 29.78 27.28 32.31
N ASN A 994 28.89 27.54 31.35
CA ASN A 994 29.04 28.30 30.09
C ASN A 994 29.39 27.50 28.83
N TYR A 995 28.41 26.79 28.27
CA TYR A 995 28.34 26.52 26.81
C TYR A 995 26.89 26.58 26.30
N LEU A 996 26.21 27.71 26.54
CA LEU A 996 24.96 28.06 25.84
C LEU A 996 25.01 29.54 25.43
N LYS A 997 25.94 29.89 24.54
CA LYS A 997 25.90 31.09 23.70
C LYS A 997 26.63 30.83 22.39
N LYS A 998 25.95 30.13 21.49
CA LYS A 998 25.98 30.24 20.02
C LYS A 998 25.44 28.93 19.42
N LEU A 999 24.14 28.89 19.21
CA LEU A 999 23.48 28.34 18.02
C LEU A 999 22.37 29.32 17.66
#